data_AF-A0A0W8FP20-F1
#
_entry.id   AF-A0A0W8FP20-F1
#
_cell.length_a   1.000
_cell.length_b   1.000
_cell.length_c   1.000
_cell.angle_alpha   90.00
_cell.angle_beta   90.00
_cell.angle_gamma   90.00
#
_symmetry.space_group_name_H-M   'P 1'
#
loop_
_entity.id
_entity.type
_entity.pdbx_description
1 polymer ?
#
loop_
_entity_poly.entity_id
_entity_poly.type
_entity_poly.pdbx_seq_one_letter_code
_entity_poly.pdbx_strand_id
1 'polypeptide(L)'
;MPSKAMLTADAWKREGMKKKLFPLFIIGQQRIIYFRNQNDRRGFMKAFYEYKKFCLVFLTGLLIFSLSGCTGGGNDSQVQEYPIDSDVQKTDQRMLSFLFTPDFKADTTRLSQVSQYDGGGYGIWEFGAALPVMPRTTSATFGIMPDGYVVSALPPKAKLLHFFTITDIHITDKEAPNQMIYLQQLDPTYSGPNTSIYSPVMMYTTHVLDAAIQTVNALHNKDNKANPFDFGISLGDTCNNTSYNELRWYIDVIDGKVITPSSGDHLGANTIDYQKPYKAAGLDKTIPWYQALGNHDHFYIGSFPVDANATLGIRDSYISGNVWAVADFLDPTLEGTFPVMFNMDKMKTGTLYYQGVIDGSTPLGNIIQTGLAPQIPPPTVAADANRRSLLRTEWISEFFNTSSNPVGHGFNLVNPTQESGFACYSFLPKSNIPIKIIVLDDTQSETDGSKDIHGHGFLDANRWAWLRAELAAGQAANQLMIIAAHIPIAVVKIGDETEWWLGDRTAKPTDSWWTDTIDTTDNAVTLAELIETLQNTPNLLMWIAGHRHLNTVKAFISPDPTHPEYGFWQVETSSLRDFPQQFRTFEIYLNSDYTISIKTINVDPAVKAGTPAATSRKYAIAAQQIVQNNLRLNNPNAATIGTSPVDIFLPSMDPTRDQGGTLLVPNYTYTDPTIIYGTVPGVPYNASYNATLYKQLSPTMKEYLRALFP
;
A
#
# COMPACT_ATOMS: atom_id res chain seq x y z
N MET A 1 -14.13 28.71 -49.59
CA MET A 1 -14.55 30.13 -49.69
C MET A 1 -14.58 30.72 -48.29
N PRO A 2 -13.81 31.78 -47.98
CA PRO A 2 -13.94 32.51 -46.71
C PRO A 2 -14.30 34.00 -46.89
N SER A 3 -15.07 34.55 -45.96
CA SER A 3 -15.27 36.00 -45.74
C SER A 3 -14.99 36.30 -44.26
N LYS A 4 -13.83 36.84 -43.88
CA LYS A 4 -13.39 38.26 -43.91
C LYS A 4 -14.21 39.24 -43.05
N ALA A 5 -13.69 39.52 -41.85
CA ALA A 5 -13.51 40.82 -41.18
C ALA A 5 -12.66 40.52 -39.91
N MET A 6 -11.50 41.07 -39.56
CA MET A 6 -10.72 42.29 -39.87
C MET A 6 -11.25 43.61 -39.27
N LEU A 7 -10.52 44.09 -38.24
CA LEU A 7 -10.20 45.47 -37.81
C LEU A 7 -9.58 45.35 -36.38
N THR A 8 -8.25 45.25 -36.20
CA THR A 8 -7.20 46.30 -36.10
C THR A 8 -7.04 46.94 -34.72
N ALA A 9 -5.80 47.33 -34.39
CA ALA A 9 -5.33 47.73 -33.06
C ALA A 9 -5.22 49.25 -32.86
N ASP A 10 -5.08 49.68 -31.60
CA ASP A 10 -4.11 50.70 -31.12
C ASP A 10 -4.20 50.76 -29.58
N ALA A 11 -3.14 50.46 -28.81
CA ALA A 11 -2.02 51.33 -28.40
C ALA A 11 -2.32 52.21 -27.16
N TRP A 12 -1.39 52.25 -26.18
CA TRP A 12 -0.92 53.46 -25.44
C TRP A 12 0.25 53.14 -24.49
N LYS A 13 0.98 54.18 -24.04
CA LYS A 13 2.30 54.11 -23.36
C LYS A 13 2.30 54.70 -21.93
N ARG A 14 3.26 54.22 -21.13
CA ARG A 14 4.02 54.80 -19.99
C ARG A 14 3.64 56.19 -19.42
N GLU A 15 3.59 56.29 -18.08
CA GLU A 15 4.30 57.22 -17.14
C GLU A 15 3.60 57.16 -15.74
N GLY A 16 4.15 57.51 -14.57
CA GLY A 16 5.46 58.07 -14.18
C GLY A 16 5.66 58.07 -12.63
N MET A 17 6.79 58.62 -12.14
CA MET A 17 7.25 58.57 -10.73
C MET A 17 6.52 59.47 -9.71
N LYS A 18 6.64 59.17 -8.39
CA LYS A 18 7.26 60.11 -7.39
C LYS A 18 7.51 59.53 -5.98
N LYS A 19 8.58 60.03 -5.32
CA LYS A 19 9.02 59.79 -3.93
C LYS A 19 8.35 60.74 -2.92
N LYS A 20 8.46 60.44 -1.62
CA LYS A 20 8.69 61.45 -0.54
C LYS A 20 9.43 60.85 0.68
N LEU A 21 10.00 61.71 1.54
CA LEU A 21 11.10 61.44 2.49
C LEU A 21 10.81 61.93 3.94
N PHE A 22 11.32 61.20 4.96
CA PHE A 22 11.87 61.65 6.28
C PHE A 22 10.99 62.52 7.23
N PRO A 23 11.38 62.90 8.49
CA PRO A 23 12.63 62.72 9.32
C PRO A 23 12.37 62.02 10.71
N LEU A 24 13.22 62.03 11.77
CA LEU A 24 14.68 61.78 12.04
C LEU A 24 14.91 61.81 13.61
N PHE A 25 16.13 61.49 14.12
CA PHE A 25 16.72 61.84 15.47
C PHE A 25 16.23 61.09 16.76
N ILE A 26 17.02 60.88 17.86
CA ILE A 26 18.50 60.86 18.15
C ILE A 26 18.84 60.20 19.54
N ILE A 27 20.06 59.64 19.71
CA ILE A 27 20.95 59.40 20.90
C ILE A 27 20.40 59.14 22.35
N GLY A 28 21.03 58.19 23.09
CA GLY A 28 21.06 58.18 24.59
C GLY A 28 21.97 57.09 25.25
N GLN A 29 22.99 57.47 26.03
CA GLN A 29 24.07 56.61 26.56
C GLN A 29 23.82 55.85 27.89
N GLN A 30 24.51 54.70 28.04
CA GLN A 30 25.22 54.11 29.21
C GLN A 30 24.94 54.59 30.66
N ARG A 31 24.86 53.64 31.60
CA ARG A 31 25.98 53.35 32.57
C ARG A 31 25.79 52.07 33.41
N ILE A 32 26.92 51.56 33.91
CA ILE A 32 27.13 50.36 34.75
C ILE A 32 27.27 50.79 36.22
N ILE A 33 26.94 49.92 37.19
CA ILE A 33 27.69 49.75 38.46
C ILE A 33 27.40 48.35 39.07
N TYR A 34 28.34 47.86 39.86
CA TYR A 34 28.56 46.46 40.26
C TYR A 34 28.11 46.13 41.70
N PHE A 35 28.33 44.85 42.06
CA PHE A 35 28.54 44.24 43.39
C PHE A 35 27.34 43.51 44.07
N ARG A 36 27.52 42.41 44.83
CA ARG A 36 28.52 41.29 44.86
C ARG A 36 28.14 40.31 46.01
N ASN A 37 28.41 39.00 45.84
CA ASN A 37 28.52 37.97 46.90
C ASN A 37 27.27 37.62 47.73
N GLN A 38 27.18 36.45 48.40
CA GLN A 38 27.68 35.08 48.12
C GLN A 38 27.09 34.14 49.19
N ASN A 39 26.76 32.89 48.81
CA ASN A 39 26.69 31.68 49.67
C ASN A 39 25.68 31.73 50.87
N ASP A 40 25.29 30.63 51.53
CA ASP A 40 25.71 29.22 51.43
C ASP A 40 24.57 28.23 51.77
N ARG A 41 24.76 26.98 51.33
CA ARG A 41 24.29 25.68 51.87
C ARG A 41 22.90 25.47 52.53
N ARG A 42 22.14 24.59 51.85
CA ARG A 42 21.71 23.23 52.29
C ARG A 42 21.03 23.03 53.67
N GLY A 43 19.80 22.51 53.63
CA GLY A 43 19.62 21.06 53.90
C GLY A 43 18.61 20.61 54.97
N PHE A 44 17.74 19.67 54.56
CA PHE A 44 16.97 18.69 55.37
C PHE A 44 15.88 19.21 56.35
N MET A 45 14.81 18.46 56.70
CA MET A 45 14.00 17.46 55.97
C MET A 45 12.72 17.16 56.80
N LYS A 46 11.55 17.14 56.15
CA LYS A 46 10.26 16.49 56.54
C LYS A 46 9.85 16.33 58.04
N ALA A 47 8.70 16.91 58.37
CA ALA A 47 7.53 16.22 58.93
C ALA A 47 6.26 16.93 58.41
N PHE A 48 5.43 16.30 57.56
CA PHE A 48 4.15 15.65 57.94
C PHE A 48 3.18 16.57 58.71
N TYR A 49 1.88 16.68 58.44
CA TYR A 49 0.92 16.29 57.38
C TYR A 49 -0.44 16.87 57.88
N GLU A 50 -1.59 16.64 57.22
CA GLU A 50 -2.94 17.01 57.72
C GLU A 50 -3.26 18.52 57.97
N TYR A 51 -3.37 19.35 56.92
CA TYR A 51 -4.47 20.35 56.82
C TYR A 51 -4.62 21.00 55.41
N LYS A 52 -4.88 20.21 54.34
CA LYS A 52 -5.17 20.78 53.00
C LYS A 52 -6.28 20.07 52.22
N LYS A 53 -7.51 20.14 52.74
CA LYS A 53 -8.75 20.04 51.95
C LYS A 53 -9.79 21.04 52.48
N PHE A 54 -9.81 22.27 51.96
CA PHE A 54 -11.07 22.96 51.59
C PHE A 54 -10.93 24.30 50.82
N CYS A 55 -9.83 25.05 50.96
CA CYS A 55 -9.78 26.44 50.48
C CYS A 55 -8.71 26.73 49.40
N LEU A 56 -8.90 26.21 48.18
CA LEU A 56 -8.12 26.65 47.00
C LEU A 56 -8.88 26.44 45.67
N VAL A 57 -10.00 27.14 45.48
CA VAL A 57 -10.79 27.10 44.22
C VAL A 57 -11.03 28.51 43.62
N PHE A 58 -10.57 29.59 44.26
CA PHE A 58 -11.02 30.95 43.92
C PHE A 58 -9.95 32.05 43.78
N LEU A 59 -8.67 31.71 43.59
CA LEU A 59 -7.59 32.72 43.51
C LEU A 59 -6.48 32.42 42.47
N THR A 60 -6.85 31.81 41.34
CA THR A 60 -5.97 31.61 40.16
C THR A 60 -6.73 31.83 38.84
N GLY A 61 -7.44 32.94 38.74
CA GLY A 61 -7.95 33.49 37.48
C GLY A 61 -7.66 34.99 37.45
N LEU A 62 -7.24 35.51 36.29
CA LEU A 62 -6.73 36.89 36.04
C LEU A 62 -5.34 37.20 36.64
N LEU A 63 -4.25 36.83 35.92
CA LEU A 63 -3.02 37.64 35.77
C LEU A 63 -1.92 36.96 34.93
N ILE A 64 -2.21 36.58 33.67
CA ILE A 64 -1.16 36.30 32.66
C ILE A 64 -1.56 36.90 31.31
N PHE A 65 -1.26 38.19 31.12
CA PHE A 65 -1.09 38.81 29.81
C PHE A 65 0.07 39.81 29.91
N SER A 66 0.83 39.95 28.83
CA SER A 66 2.00 40.84 28.65
C SER A 66 3.16 40.68 29.65
N LEU A 67 4.25 40.07 29.19
CA LEU A 67 5.63 40.56 29.40
C LEU A 67 6.58 39.86 28.43
N SER A 68 6.87 40.51 27.30
CA SER A 68 7.98 40.12 26.43
C SER A 68 9.29 40.66 27.02
N GLY A 69 10.27 39.78 27.27
CA GLY A 69 11.59 40.16 27.78
C GLY A 69 12.64 39.17 27.31
N CYS A 70 13.69 39.66 26.66
CA CYS A 70 14.66 38.82 25.97
C CYS A 70 15.63 38.09 26.93
N THR A 71 15.75 36.77 26.79
CA THR A 71 16.89 35.97 27.24
C THR A 71 17.33 35.09 26.07
N GLY A 72 18.61 35.15 25.69
CA GLY A 72 19.05 34.65 24.39
C GLY A 72 19.49 33.19 24.35
N GLY A 73 19.49 32.63 23.14
CA GLY A 73 20.57 31.73 22.70
C GLY A 73 20.47 30.25 23.06
N GLY A 74 19.30 29.63 22.94
CA GLY A 74 19.14 28.18 22.84
C GLY A 74 18.32 27.84 21.60
N ASN A 75 18.96 27.26 20.58
CA ASN A 75 18.30 26.92 19.31
C ASN A 75 17.75 25.48 19.37
N ASP A 76 16.81 25.23 20.29
CA ASP A 76 16.05 23.97 20.31
C ASP A 76 15.04 24.00 19.16
N SER A 77 15.50 23.65 17.96
CA SER A 77 14.63 23.39 16.82
C SER A 77 13.84 22.12 17.08
N GLN A 78 12.63 22.26 17.61
CA GLN A 78 11.67 21.16 17.74
C GLN A 78 11.50 20.48 16.37
N VAL A 79 11.69 19.16 16.33
CA VAL A 79 11.54 18.37 15.09
C VAL A 79 10.10 18.54 14.58
N GLN A 80 9.95 18.73 13.27
CA GLN A 80 8.66 18.99 12.63
C GLN A 80 7.69 17.81 12.85
N GLU A 81 6.42 18.11 13.09
CA GLU A 81 5.31 17.14 13.10
C GLU A 81 4.31 17.53 11.99
N TYR A 82 3.64 16.54 11.38
CA TYR A 82 2.68 16.76 10.30
C TYR A 82 1.28 16.22 10.68
N PRO A 83 0.53 16.92 11.55
CA PRO A 83 -0.78 16.46 11.97
C PRO A 83 -1.78 16.42 10.80
N ILE A 84 -2.57 15.35 10.75
CA ILE A 84 -3.69 15.17 9.81
C ILE A 84 -4.82 16.19 10.04
N ASP A 85 -5.82 16.17 9.16
CA ASP A 85 -7.07 16.91 9.40
C ASP A 85 -7.86 16.25 10.54
N SER A 86 -8.52 17.07 11.37
CA SER A 86 -9.37 16.61 12.46
C SER A 86 -10.64 15.90 12.00
N ASP A 87 -11.12 16.18 10.78
CA ASP A 87 -12.31 15.53 10.23
C ASP A 87 -11.96 14.16 9.63
N VAL A 88 -11.98 13.12 10.47
CA VAL A 88 -11.69 11.73 10.09
C VAL A 88 -12.98 10.95 9.84
N GLN A 89 -13.17 10.55 8.59
CA GLN A 89 -14.37 9.90 8.06
C GLN A 89 -13.98 8.67 7.24
N LYS A 90 -14.84 7.64 7.25
CA LYS A 90 -14.72 6.46 6.37
C LYS A 90 -15.37 6.73 5.02
N THR A 91 -15.08 5.91 4.01
CA THR A 91 -15.63 6.09 2.65
C THR A 91 -17.15 5.94 2.55
N ASP A 92 -17.78 5.25 3.53
CA ASP A 92 -19.24 5.21 3.69
C ASP A 92 -19.84 6.51 4.26
N GLN A 93 -19.04 7.57 4.37
CA GLN A 93 -19.44 8.89 4.87
C GLN A 93 -19.04 10.04 3.90
N ARG A 94 -17.87 9.95 3.25
CA ARG A 94 -17.44 10.85 2.16
C ARG A 94 -16.43 10.14 1.25
N MET A 95 -16.30 10.57 0.00
CA MET A 95 -15.27 10.08 -0.94
C MET A 95 -14.41 11.22 -1.45
N LEU A 96 -13.21 10.93 -1.94
CA LEU A 96 -12.51 11.83 -2.86
C LEU A 96 -13.32 12.02 -4.17
N SER A 97 -13.40 13.24 -4.66
CA SER A 97 -13.94 13.60 -5.97
C SER A 97 -12.96 14.51 -6.71
N PHE A 98 -12.83 14.32 -8.01
CA PHE A 98 -11.99 15.11 -8.90
C PHE A 98 -12.52 15.01 -10.32
N LEU A 99 -12.15 15.97 -11.18
CA LEU A 99 -12.50 15.90 -12.59
C LEU A 99 -11.76 14.72 -13.23
N PHE A 100 -12.52 13.71 -13.64
CA PHE A 100 -12.04 12.59 -14.45
C PHE A 100 -12.86 12.54 -15.73
N THR A 101 -12.18 12.66 -16.87
CA THR A 101 -12.81 12.60 -18.19
C THR A 101 -11.92 11.73 -19.09
N PRO A 102 -12.39 10.54 -19.51
CA PRO A 102 -11.60 9.65 -20.38
C PRO A 102 -11.17 10.28 -21.73
N ASP A 103 -11.78 11.41 -22.11
CA ASP A 103 -11.41 12.18 -23.31
C ASP A 103 -10.11 12.98 -23.15
N PHE A 104 -9.56 13.12 -21.93
CA PHE A 104 -8.15 13.50 -21.79
C PHE A 104 -7.32 12.34 -22.34
N LYS A 105 -6.86 12.43 -23.59
CA LYS A 105 -5.97 11.43 -24.18
C LYS A 105 -4.80 11.16 -23.22
N ALA A 106 -4.71 9.94 -22.71
CA ALA A 106 -3.64 9.52 -21.82
C ALA A 106 -2.28 9.87 -22.43
N ASP A 107 -1.45 10.56 -21.63
CA ASP A 107 -0.16 11.11 -22.05
C ASP A 107 0.82 10.87 -20.91
N THR A 108 1.25 9.61 -20.80
CA THR A 108 2.16 9.08 -19.78
C THR A 108 3.45 9.90 -19.67
N THR A 109 3.89 10.56 -20.76
CA THR A 109 5.04 11.47 -20.78
C THR A 109 4.90 12.66 -19.83
N ARG A 110 3.68 13.02 -19.40
CA ARG A 110 3.41 14.09 -18.43
C ARG A 110 3.66 13.67 -16.98
N LEU A 111 3.78 12.39 -16.68
CA LEU A 111 3.85 11.92 -15.29
C LEU A 111 5.06 12.50 -14.55
N SER A 112 6.21 12.65 -15.23
CA SER A 112 7.42 13.31 -14.69
C SER A 112 7.39 14.85 -14.74
N GLN A 113 6.39 15.46 -15.37
CA GLN A 113 6.30 16.91 -15.61
C GLN A 113 5.57 17.64 -14.47
N VAL A 114 5.96 17.36 -13.22
CA VAL A 114 5.31 17.83 -11.98
C VAL A 114 5.11 19.36 -11.95
N SER A 115 6.06 20.12 -12.51
CA SER A 115 6.00 21.59 -12.63
C SER A 115 4.80 22.11 -13.43
N GLN A 116 4.19 21.27 -14.26
CA GLN A 116 3.05 21.62 -15.12
C GLN A 116 1.70 21.23 -14.53
N TYR A 117 1.67 20.50 -13.40
CA TYR A 117 0.43 19.95 -12.86
C TYR A 117 -0.62 21.04 -12.56
N ASP A 118 -0.24 22.10 -11.85
CA ASP A 118 -1.15 23.21 -11.53
C ASP A 118 -1.62 23.96 -12.78
N GLY A 119 -0.75 24.15 -13.77
CA GLY A 119 -1.10 24.78 -15.06
C GLY A 119 -2.03 23.92 -15.93
N GLY A 120 -1.97 22.59 -15.77
CA GLY A 120 -2.85 21.63 -16.43
C GLY A 120 -4.13 21.28 -15.65
N GLY A 121 -4.28 21.75 -14.41
CA GLY A 121 -5.39 21.40 -13.52
C GLY A 121 -5.30 20.00 -12.89
N TYR A 122 -4.13 19.36 -12.95
CA TYR A 122 -3.91 18.01 -12.43
C TYR A 122 -3.78 18.01 -10.89
N GLY A 123 -4.36 16.99 -10.26
CA GLY A 123 -4.34 16.81 -8.82
C GLY A 123 -5.29 17.75 -8.05
N ILE A 124 -6.20 18.45 -8.73
CA ILE A 124 -7.29 19.21 -8.09
C ILE A 124 -8.38 18.23 -7.65
N TRP A 125 -8.75 18.28 -6.37
CA TRP A 125 -9.76 17.39 -5.77
C TRP A 125 -10.56 18.09 -4.66
N GLU A 126 -11.71 17.50 -4.34
CA GLU A 126 -12.61 17.87 -3.26
C GLU A 126 -13.19 16.61 -2.59
N PHE A 127 -14.04 16.77 -1.57
CA PHE A 127 -14.82 15.65 -1.03
C PHE A 127 -16.20 15.59 -1.69
N GLY A 128 -16.51 14.45 -2.30
CA GLY A 128 -17.83 14.12 -2.84
C GLY A 128 -18.68 13.28 -1.88
N ALA A 129 -19.81 12.78 -2.39
CA ALA A 129 -20.76 11.98 -1.63
C ALA A 129 -20.17 10.66 -1.11
N ALA A 130 -20.80 10.10 -0.07
CA ALA A 130 -20.47 8.79 0.48
C ALA A 130 -20.58 7.66 -0.56
N LEU A 131 -19.67 6.68 -0.50
CA LEU A 131 -19.75 5.43 -1.26
C LEU A 131 -20.71 4.46 -0.54
N PRO A 132 -21.84 4.05 -1.15
CA PRO A 132 -22.80 3.14 -0.52
C PRO A 132 -22.18 1.81 -0.10
N VAL A 133 -22.61 1.31 1.07
CA VAL A 133 -22.24 -0.03 1.56
C VAL A 133 -23.17 -1.05 0.93
N MET A 134 -22.67 -1.83 -0.02
CA MET A 134 -23.47 -2.79 -0.78
C MET A 134 -23.71 -4.08 0.03
N PRO A 135 -24.95 -4.45 0.38
CA PRO A 135 -25.23 -5.75 0.98
C PRO A 135 -25.09 -6.86 -0.07
N ARG A 136 -24.34 -7.91 0.27
CA ARG A 136 -23.98 -9.01 -0.64
C ARG A 136 -24.60 -10.32 -0.18
N THR A 137 -25.92 -10.41 -0.33
CA THR A 137 -26.75 -11.49 0.21
C THR A 137 -26.92 -12.64 -0.78
N THR A 138 -27.83 -12.52 -1.74
CA THR A 138 -28.38 -13.65 -2.52
C THR A 138 -28.25 -13.47 -4.02
N SER A 139 -27.52 -14.38 -4.64
CA SER A 139 -27.79 -15.05 -5.93
C SER A 139 -26.48 -15.68 -6.40
N ALA A 140 -26.57 -16.65 -7.31
CA ALA A 140 -25.41 -17.16 -8.06
C ALA A 140 -24.63 -16.08 -8.87
N THR A 141 -25.12 -14.83 -8.90
CA THR A 141 -24.47 -13.68 -9.55
C THR A 141 -23.78 -12.75 -8.54
N PHE A 142 -24.22 -12.71 -7.27
CA PHE A 142 -23.90 -11.60 -6.35
C PHE A 142 -23.56 -11.99 -4.90
N GLY A 143 -23.64 -13.27 -4.51
CA GLY A 143 -23.41 -13.67 -3.12
C GLY A 143 -23.07 -15.14 -2.94
N ILE A 144 -22.69 -15.51 -1.71
CA ILE A 144 -22.43 -16.90 -1.31
C ILE A 144 -23.51 -17.47 -0.36
N MET A 145 -24.58 -16.71 -0.07
CA MET A 145 -25.70 -17.22 0.70
C MET A 145 -26.69 -17.98 -0.20
N PRO A 146 -27.42 -18.97 0.33
CA PRO A 146 -28.47 -19.67 -0.39
C PRO A 146 -29.50 -18.74 -1.02
N ASP A 147 -30.05 -19.12 -2.17
CA ASP A 147 -31.17 -18.41 -2.79
C ASP A 147 -32.35 -18.30 -1.81
N GLY A 148 -32.94 -17.10 -1.75
CA GLY A 148 -34.01 -16.79 -0.81
C GLY A 148 -33.56 -16.53 0.64
N TYR A 149 -32.26 -16.55 0.95
CA TYR A 149 -31.77 -16.08 2.26
C TYR A 149 -32.18 -14.61 2.51
N VAL A 150 -32.88 -14.37 3.63
CA VAL A 150 -33.25 -13.04 4.10
C VAL A 150 -32.41 -12.72 5.33
N VAL A 151 -31.70 -11.59 5.28
CA VAL A 151 -30.93 -11.09 6.43
C VAL A 151 -31.86 -10.91 7.63
N SER A 152 -31.47 -11.46 8.77
CA SER A 152 -32.26 -11.32 9.99
C SER A 152 -32.49 -9.85 10.34
N ALA A 153 -33.75 -9.48 10.57
CA ALA A 153 -34.13 -8.14 11.04
C ALA A 153 -33.81 -7.92 12.53
N LEU A 154 -33.37 -8.96 13.25
CA LEU A 154 -32.91 -8.88 14.63
C LEU A 154 -31.45 -8.39 14.67
N PRO A 155 -31.05 -7.63 15.71
CA PRO A 155 -29.67 -7.16 15.84
C PRO A 155 -28.68 -8.33 15.95
N PRO A 156 -27.41 -8.16 15.55
CA PRO A 156 -26.38 -9.18 15.74
C PRO A 156 -26.22 -9.58 17.22
N LYS A 157 -25.97 -10.87 17.46
CA LYS A 157 -25.70 -11.44 18.79
C LYS A 157 -24.40 -10.94 19.39
N ALA A 158 -23.36 -10.81 18.57
CA ALA A 158 -22.05 -10.34 19.00
C ALA A 158 -21.30 -9.67 17.84
N LYS A 159 -20.48 -8.66 18.16
CA LYS A 159 -19.35 -8.25 17.31
C LYS A 159 -18.16 -9.13 17.70
N LEU A 160 -17.69 -9.94 16.78
CA LEU A 160 -16.61 -10.89 17.01
C LEU A 160 -15.24 -10.18 16.93
N LEU A 161 -15.05 -9.37 15.88
CA LEU A 161 -13.76 -8.79 15.53
C LEU A 161 -13.91 -7.43 14.84
N HIS A 162 -12.98 -6.50 15.10
CA HIS A 162 -12.84 -5.25 14.36
C HIS A 162 -11.36 -4.99 14.09
N PHE A 163 -10.93 -4.89 12.83
CA PHE A 163 -9.51 -4.69 12.47
C PHE A 163 -9.36 -3.84 11.21
N PHE A 164 -8.12 -3.48 10.87
CA PHE A 164 -7.80 -2.81 9.61
C PHE A 164 -6.65 -3.51 8.87
N THR A 165 -6.62 -3.31 7.55
CA THR A 165 -5.53 -3.71 6.65
C THR A 165 -4.88 -2.48 6.04
N ILE A 166 -3.54 -2.46 6.02
CA ILE A 166 -2.74 -1.63 5.11
C ILE A 166 -1.98 -2.55 4.16
N THR A 167 -1.50 -2.04 3.04
CA THR A 167 -0.73 -2.82 2.05
C THR A 167 -0.08 -1.88 1.04
N ASP A 168 0.92 -2.40 0.32
CA ASP A 168 1.50 -1.74 -0.86
C ASP A 168 1.84 -0.28 -0.57
N ILE A 169 2.65 -0.08 0.47
CA ILE A 169 3.09 1.24 0.94
C ILE A 169 4.24 1.74 0.07
N HIS A 170 5.09 0.81 -0.40
CA HIS A 170 6.24 1.09 -1.25
C HIS A 170 7.12 2.21 -0.69
N ILE A 171 7.51 2.14 0.60
CA ILE A 171 8.42 3.14 1.20
C ILE A 171 9.68 3.25 0.34
N THR A 172 9.99 4.45 -0.15
CA THR A 172 10.94 4.63 -1.27
C THR A 172 12.17 5.44 -0.87
N ASP A 173 13.36 4.90 -1.08
CA ASP A 173 14.59 5.68 -1.21
C ASP A 173 14.73 6.19 -2.66
N LYS A 174 14.05 7.30 -2.90
CA LYS A 174 14.04 8.05 -4.16
C LYS A 174 15.42 8.53 -4.65
N GLU A 175 16.42 8.55 -3.78
CA GLU A 175 17.80 8.96 -4.08
C GLU A 175 18.73 7.74 -4.33
N ALA A 176 18.20 6.51 -4.27
CA ALA A 176 18.97 5.30 -4.55
C ALA A 176 19.40 5.21 -6.03
N PRO A 177 20.65 4.83 -6.33
CA PRO A 177 21.22 4.81 -7.69
C PRO A 177 20.63 3.73 -8.60
N ASN A 178 19.86 2.79 -8.06
CA ASN A 178 19.36 1.60 -8.72
C ASN A 178 17.83 1.61 -8.84
N GLN A 179 17.22 2.77 -8.97
CA GLN A 179 15.82 2.90 -9.37
C GLN A 179 15.66 2.68 -10.87
N MET A 180 14.43 2.40 -11.34
CA MET A 180 14.11 2.19 -12.78
C MET A 180 13.25 3.32 -13.37
N ILE A 181 13.22 4.48 -12.70
CA ILE A 181 12.31 5.59 -12.98
C ILE A 181 12.42 6.19 -14.39
N TYR A 182 13.58 6.10 -15.04
CA TYR A 182 13.74 6.57 -16.43
C TYR A 182 13.14 5.62 -17.46
N LEU A 183 12.84 4.36 -17.12
CA LEU A 183 12.25 3.40 -18.05
C LEU A 183 10.93 3.95 -18.65
N GLN A 184 10.11 4.63 -17.84
CA GLN A 184 8.90 5.35 -18.30
C GLN A 184 9.12 6.38 -19.41
N GLN A 185 10.32 6.99 -19.47
CA GLN A 185 10.68 7.97 -20.51
C GLN A 185 11.37 7.30 -21.70
N LEU A 186 12.04 6.17 -21.46
CA LEU A 186 12.72 5.36 -22.48
C LEU A 186 11.72 4.56 -23.32
N ASP A 187 10.80 3.84 -22.67
CA ASP A 187 9.67 3.15 -23.29
C ASP A 187 8.33 3.58 -22.65
N PRO A 188 7.79 4.74 -23.06
CA PRO A 188 6.47 5.21 -22.60
C PRO A 188 5.30 4.36 -23.12
N THR A 189 5.54 3.39 -24.01
CA THR A 189 4.50 2.50 -24.57
C THR A 189 4.15 1.40 -23.57
N TYR A 190 5.17 0.73 -23.04
CA TYR A 190 5.02 -0.46 -22.20
C TYR A 190 5.23 -0.18 -20.71
N SER A 191 6.11 0.77 -20.35
CA SER A 191 6.33 1.14 -18.94
C SER A 191 5.63 2.43 -18.52
N GLY A 192 5.26 3.30 -19.47
CA GLY A 192 4.56 4.57 -19.20
C GLY A 192 3.30 4.45 -18.33
N PRO A 193 2.45 3.42 -18.49
CA PRO A 193 1.29 3.20 -17.61
C PRO A 193 1.64 2.65 -16.21
N ASN A 194 2.84 2.12 -16.02
CA ASN A 194 3.25 1.49 -14.77
C ASN A 194 3.63 2.52 -13.71
N THR A 195 2.65 2.91 -12.88
CA THR A 195 2.89 3.83 -11.76
C THR A 195 3.88 3.28 -10.75
N SER A 196 3.99 1.96 -10.56
CA SER A 196 4.95 1.31 -9.66
C SER A 196 6.41 1.58 -10.05
N ILE A 197 6.72 1.72 -11.35
CA ILE A 197 8.06 2.14 -11.82
C ILE A 197 8.36 3.58 -11.43
N TYR A 198 7.47 4.52 -11.75
CA TYR A 198 7.60 5.92 -11.31
C TYR A 198 6.25 6.60 -11.09
N SER A 199 6.18 7.35 -10.00
CA SER A 199 5.16 8.36 -9.73
C SER A 199 5.74 9.40 -8.78
N PRO A 200 5.42 10.70 -8.90
CA PRO A 200 5.88 11.70 -7.94
C PRO A 200 5.39 11.46 -6.49
N VAL A 201 4.45 10.52 -6.28
CA VAL A 201 4.10 9.99 -4.95
C VAL A 201 5.31 9.39 -4.21
N MET A 202 6.27 8.76 -4.92
CA MET A 202 7.46 8.12 -4.34
C MET A 202 8.23 9.02 -3.36
N MET A 203 8.20 10.34 -3.58
CA MET A 203 8.83 11.31 -2.70
C MET A 203 8.28 11.31 -1.26
N TYR A 204 7.01 10.92 -1.08
CA TYR A 204 6.18 11.19 0.10
C TYR A 204 5.69 9.95 0.84
N THR A 205 6.12 8.74 0.46
CA THR A 205 5.54 7.46 0.94
C THR A 205 5.56 7.31 2.47
N THR A 206 6.64 7.73 3.14
CA THR A 206 6.73 7.78 4.62
C THR A 206 5.67 8.69 5.26
N HIS A 207 5.39 9.84 4.66
CA HIS A 207 4.41 10.81 5.14
C HIS A 207 2.97 10.34 4.91
N VAL A 208 2.71 9.57 3.85
CA VAL A 208 1.39 8.96 3.62
C VAL A 208 1.14 7.84 4.63
N LEU A 209 2.15 7.02 4.94
CA LEU A 209 2.06 6.03 6.01
C LEU A 209 1.77 6.70 7.36
N ASP A 210 2.48 7.76 7.72
CA ASP A 210 2.24 8.48 8.98
C ASP A 210 0.82 9.07 9.03
N ALA A 211 0.31 9.64 7.93
CA ALA A 211 -1.06 10.12 7.84
C ALA A 211 -2.09 8.97 7.96
N ALA A 212 -1.82 7.80 7.38
CA ALA A 212 -2.66 6.61 7.54
C ALA A 212 -2.68 6.12 9.00
N ILE A 213 -1.53 6.04 9.66
CA ILE A 213 -1.39 5.66 11.07
C ILE A 213 -2.11 6.66 11.99
N GLN A 214 -1.95 7.97 11.77
CA GLN A 214 -2.74 8.99 12.48
C GLN A 214 -4.25 8.82 12.26
N THR A 215 -4.68 8.47 11.04
CA THR A 215 -6.10 8.22 10.71
C THR A 215 -6.64 6.98 11.42
N VAL A 216 -5.86 5.90 11.47
CA VAL A 216 -6.14 4.69 12.26
C VAL A 216 -6.29 5.04 13.74
N ASN A 217 -5.36 5.80 14.31
CA ASN A 217 -5.42 6.23 15.71
C ASN A 217 -6.69 7.04 16.02
N ALA A 218 -7.06 7.96 15.12
CA ALA A 218 -8.28 8.76 15.26
C ALA A 218 -9.55 7.88 15.19
N LEU A 219 -9.62 6.90 14.29
CA LEU A 219 -10.73 5.95 14.22
C LEU A 219 -10.79 5.04 15.45
N HIS A 220 -9.64 4.53 15.93
CA HIS A 220 -9.56 3.71 17.14
C HIS A 220 -10.05 4.46 18.38
N ASN A 221 -9.69 5.74 18.50
CA ASN A 221 -10.05 6.60 19.63
C ASN A 221 -11.44 7.26 19.51
N LYS A 222 -12.11 7.12 18.35
CA LYS A 222 -13.41 7.74 18.05
C LYS A 222 -14.47 7.40 19.10
N ASP A 223 -15.25 8.43 19.46
CA ASP A 223 -16.32 8.37 20.46
C ASP A 223 -15.87 7.74 21.80
N ASN A 224 -14.67 8.08 22.25
CA ASN A 224 -14.01 7.56 23.46
C ASN A 224 -13.83 6.03 23.42
N LYS A 225 -13.21 5.53 22.34
CA LYS A 225 -13.03 4.09 22.04
C LYS A 225 -14.37 3.32 22.06
N ALA A 226 -15.40 3.85 21.41
CA ALA A 226 -16.69 3.13 21.26
C ALA A 226 -16.58 1.91 20.33
N ASN A 227 -15.71 1.98 19.32
CA ASN A 227 -15.43 0.89 18.38
C ASN A 227 -13.92 0.78 18.08
N PRO A 228 -13.09 0.40 19.06
CA PRO A 228 -11.64 0.30 18.87
C PRO A 228 -11.31 -0.87 17.94
N PHE A 229 -10.16 -0.81 17.27
CA PHE A 229 -9.58 -1.96 16.57
C PHE A 229 -9.01 -2.96 17.59
N ASP A 230 -9.28 -4.25 17.37
CA ASP A 230 -8.69 -5.38 18.08
C ASP A 230 -7.24 -5.63 17.61
N PHE A 231 -6.92 -5.38 16.33
CA PHE A 231 -5.56 -5.39 15.76
C PHE A 231 -5.49 -4.64 14.41
N GLY A 232 -4.29 -4.48 13.86
CA GLY A 232 -4.05 -4.11 12.46
C GLY A 232 -3.12 -5.11 11.76
N ILE A 233 -3.19 -5.22 10.44
CA ILE A 233 -2.26 -6.06 9.67
C ILE A 233 -1.80 -5.35 8.38
N SER A 234 -0.52 -5.50 8.06
CA SER A 234 0.03 -5.13 6.76
C SER A 234 0.08 -6.36 5.87
N LEU A 235 -0.45 -6.27 4.65
CA LEU A 235 -0.57 -7.38 3.70
C LEU A 235 0.65 -7.48 2.75
N GLY A 236 1.78 -6.87 3.09
CA GLY A 236 3.02 -6.90 2.29
C GLY A 236 3.31 -5.60 1.55
N ASP A 237 4.40 -5.61 0.79
CA ASP A 237 4.94 -4.49 0.01
C ASP A 237 5.14 -3.22 0.85
N THR A 238 5.93 -3.41 1.92
CA THR A 238 6.26 -2.36 2.87
C THR A 238 7.26 -1.37 2.27
N CYS A 239 8.26 -1.89 1.57
CA CYS A 239 9.31 -1.14 0.89
C CYS A 239 9.02 -1.07 -0.62
N ASN A 240 9.64 -0.12 -1.33
CA ASN A 240 9.65 -0.12 -2.79
C ASN A 240 10.71 -1.11 -3.31
N ASN A 241 11.73 -1.38 -2.51
CA ASN A 241 12.88 -2.22 -2.81
C ASN A 241 13.41 -2.89 -1.53
N THR A 242 14.32 -3.87 -1.62
CA THR A 242 14.79 -4.64 -0.44
C THR A 242 15.74 -3.87 0.51
N SER A 243 15.75 -2.54 0.45
CA SER A 243 16.75 -1.69 1.12
C SER A 243 16.52 -1.57 2.63
N TYR A 244 17.60 -1.64 3.42
CA TYR A 244 17.54 -1.50 4.87
C TYR A 244 16.95 -0.17 5.36
N ASN A 245 17.28 0.95 4.72
CA ASN A 245 16.73 2.27 5.07
C ASN A 245 15.22 2.37 4.82
N GLU A 246 14.72 1.82 3.71
CA GLU A 246 13.29 1.78 3.41
C GLU A 246 12.52 1.00 4.50
N LEU A 247 13.00 -0.20 4.87
CA LEU A 247 12.39 -1.00 5.92
C LEU A 247 12.45 -0.31 7.29
N ARG A 248 13.59 0.31 7.62
CA ARG A 248 13.69 1.06 8.88
C ARG A 248 12.72 2.23 8.92
N TRP A 249 12.56 3.00 7.84
CA TRP A 249 11.57 4.07 7.78
C TRP A 249 10.14 3.55 7.94
N TYR A 250 9.79 2.42 7.31
CA TYR A 250 8.48 1.77 7.50
C TYR A 250 8.19 1.46 8.97
N ILE A 251 9.08 0.69 9.63
CA ILE A 251 8.91 0.30 11.04
C ILE A 251 8.96 1.53 11.95
N ASP A 252 9.84 2.48 11.68
CA ASP A 252 10.05 3.67 12.52
C ASP A 252 8.88 4.67 12.45
N VAL A 253 8.13 4.72 11.34
CA VAL A 253 6.87 5.49 11.27
C VAL A 253 5.83 4.86 12.20
N ILE A 254 5.66 3.54 12.16
CA ILE A 254 4.67 2.82 12.99
C ILE A 254 5.06 2.85 14.47
N ASP A 255 6.35 2.80 14.79
CA ASP A 255 6.89 3.01 16.13
C ASP A 255 6.78 4.46 16.63
N GLY A 256 6.54 5.42 15.74
CA GLY A 256 6.51 6.85 16.06
C GLY A 256 7.88 7.41 16.43
N LYS A 257 8.93 7.11 15.66
CA LYS A 257 10.28 7.68 15.84
C LYS A 257 10.45 8.96 15.01
N VAL A 258 11.67 9.50 15.01
CA VAL A 258 12.05 10.55 14.05
C VAL A 258 12.50 9.88 12.77
N ILE A 259 11.91 10.27 11.66
CA ILE A 259 12.20 9.78 10.31
C ILE A 259 13.10 10.81 9.64
N THR A 260 14.18 10.35 9.00
CA THR A 260 14.96 11.17 8.06
C THR A 260 14.68 10.63 6.65
N PRO A 261 13.70 11.18 5.93
CA PRO A 261 13.22 10.62 4.66
C PRO A 261 14.13 11.02 3.47
N SER A 262 15.44 10.91 3.64
CA SER A 262 16.48 11.21 2.63
C SER A 262 17.71 10.32 2.89
N SER A 263 18.54 10.11 1.87
CA SER A 263 19.70 9.21 1.95
C SER A 263 20.97 9.85 1.36
N GLY A 264 22.14 9.23 1.56
CA GLY A 264 23.41 9.72 1.01
C GLY A 264 23.79 11.11 1.53
N ASP A 265 23.81 12.12 0.66
CA ASP A 265 24.16 13.51 1.02
C ASP A 265 23.04 14.26 1.76
N HIS A 266 21.85 13.67 1.89
CA HIS A 266 20.67 14.30 2.51
C HIS A 266 20.33 15.67 1.89
N LEU A 267 20.41 15.75 0.55
CA LEU A 267 20.14 16.97 -0.19
C LEU A 267 18.71 17.45 0.12
N GLY A 268 18.55 18.76 0.34
CA GLY A 268 17.26 19.34 0.67
C GLY A 268 16.75 19.11 2.10
N ALA A 269 17.39 18.30 2.94
CA ALA A 269 16.86 17.91 4.27
C ALA A 269 16.59 19.08 5.26
N ASN A 270 17.13 20.28 5.00
CA ASN A 270 16.83 21.48 5.79
C ASN A 270 15.76 22.40 5.15
N THR A 271 15.44 22.21 3.87
CA THR A 271 14.70 23.19 3.05
C THR A 271 13.46 22.63 2.36
N ILE A 272 13.51 21.37 1.91
CA ILE A 272 12.46 20.69 1.14
C ILE A 272 11.63 19.80 2.07
N ASP A 273 10.30 19.85 1.91
CA ASP A 273 9.33 19.21 2.79
C ASP A 273 9.44 17.68 2.81
N TYR A 274 9.60 17.04 1.63
CA TYR A 274 9.72 15.59 1.52
C TYR A 274 11.10 15.02 1.94
N GLN A 275 12.10 15.88 2.17
CA GLN A 275 13.44 15.52 2.65
C GLN A 275 13.63 15.80 4.14
N LYS A 276 12.80 16.67 4.73
CA LYS A 276 12.96 17.14 6.11
C LYS A 276 12.74 16.02 7.12
N PRO A 277 13.65 15.88 8.11
CA PRO A 277 13.38 15.02 9.24
C PRO A 277 12.11 15.46 9.99
N TYR A 278 11.25 14.50 10.31
CA TYR A 278 10.00 14.75 11.02
C TYR A 278 9.76 13.68 12.08
N LYS A 279 8.95 14.01 13.09
CA LYS A 279 8.51 13.11 14.13
C LYS A 279 7.21 12.44 13.68
N ALA A 280 7.26 11.13 13.43
CA ALA A 280 6.06 10.34 13.17
C ALA A 280 5.22 10.19 14.45
N ALA A 281 3.91 10.08 14.29
CA ALA A 281 2.96 9.96 15.40
C ALA A 281 3.06 8.58 16.09
N GLY A 282 3.30 7.53 15.30
CA GLY A 282 3.27 6.14 15.74
C GLY A 282 1.86 5.60 15.95
N LEU A 283 1.71 4.27 15.87
CA LEU A 283 0.45 3.59 16.11
C LEU A 283 0.11 3.63 17.62
N ASP A 284 -1.18 3.80 17.96
CA ASP A 284 -1.68 3.69 19.32
C ASP A 284 -1.24 2.33 19.89
N LYS A 285 -0.43 2.36 20.96
CA LYS A 285 0.23 1.17 21.54
C LYS A 285 -0.74 0.14 22.11
N THR A 286 -2.04 0.44 22.17
CA THR A 286 -3.09 -0.53 22.51
C THR A 286 -3.57 -1.36 21.31
N ILE A 287 -3.14 -1.03 20.09
CA ILE A 287 -3.38 -1.80 18.87
C ILE A 287 -2.17 -2.72 18.63
N PRO A 288 -2.29 -4.05 18.75
CA PRO A 288 -1.29 -4.96 18.23
C PRO A 288 -1.32 -4.95 16.70
N TRP A 289 -0.15 -5.05 16.05
CA TRP A 289 -0.09 -5.13 14.59
C TRP A 289 0.82 -6.25 14.06
N TYR A 290 0.47 -6.72 12.86
CA TYR A 290 1.00 -7.93 12.23
C TYR A 290 1.46 -7.65 10.79
N GLN A 291 2.34 -8.50 10.26
CA GLN A 291 2.94 -8.34 8.92
C GLN A 291 2.86 -9.63 8.10
N ALA A 292 2.41 -9.54 6.84
CA ALA A 292 2.63 -10.54 5.79
C ALA A 292 3.83 -10.12 4.91
N LEU A 293 4.47 -11.07 4.21
CA LEU A 293 5.55 -10.76 3.25
C LEU A 293 4.93 -10.45 1.88
N GLY A 294 5.29 -9.33 1.25
CA GLY A 294 4.99 -9.05 -0.17
C GLY A 294 6.22 -9.18 -1.07
N ASN A 295 6.04 -9.17 -2.39
CA ASN A 295 7.14 -9.40 -3.33
C ASN A 295 8.20 -8.29 -3.28
N HIS A 296 7.84 -7.01 -3.08
CA HIS A 296 8.80 -5.90 -2.92
C HIS A 296 9.64 -5.97 -1.64
N ASP A 297 9.23 -6.77 -0.65
CA ASP A 297 9.95 -6.90 0.62
C ASP A 297 11.23 -7.76 0.49
N HIS A 298 11.33 -8.61 -0.54
CA HIS A 298 12.48 -9.51 -0.77
C HIS A 298 12.96 -9.62 -2.24
N PHE A 299 12.25 -9.00 -3.20
CA PHE A 299 12.71 -8.86 -4.57
C PHE A 299 13.06 -7.42 -4.94
N TYR A 300 14.06 -7.26 -5.81
CA TYR A 300 14.48 -5.96 -6.34
C TYR A 300 13.33 -5.33 -7.13
N ILE A 301 12.81 -4.19 -6.64
CA ILE A 301 11.59 -3.51 -7.10
C ILE A 301 10.42 -4.52 -7.26
N GLY A 302 10.32 -5.49 -6.34
CA GLY A 302 9.31 -6.54 -6.39
C GLY A 302 9.47 -7.55 -7.51
N SER A 303 10.51 -7.42 -8.35
CA SER A 303 10.59 -8.13 -9.62
C SER A 303 11.60 -9.27 -9.66
N PHE A 304 12.78 -9.17 -9.04
CA PHE A 304 13.82 -10.20 -9.21
C PHE A 304 14.60 -10.51 -7.93
N PRO A 305 15.07 -11.76 -7.71
CA PRO A 305 15.95 -12.08 -6.60
C PRO A 305 17.30 -11.36 -6.78
N VAL A 306 17.67 -10.56 -5.78
CA VAL A 306 18.87 -9.69 -5.82
C VAL A 306 20.16 -10.46 -6.11
N ASP A 307 20.25 -11.71 -5.67
CA ASP A 307 21.43 -12.56 -5.76
C ASP A 307 21.33 -13.71 -6.78
N ALA A 308 20.20 -13.87 -7.50
CA ALA A 308 20.04 -14.97 -8.46
C ALA A 308 21.10 -14.95 -9.58
N ASN A 309 21.56 -13.76 -9.98
CA ASN A 309 22.66 -13.61 -10.92
C ASN A 309 23.57 -12.44 -10.54
N ALA A 310 24.64 -12.73 -9.79
CA ALA A 310 25.66 -11.75 -9.40
C ALA A 310 26.30 -11.00 -10.60
N THR A 311 26.30 -11.58 -11.81
CA THR A 311 26.85 -10.88 -13.00
C THR A 311 25.99 -9.69 -13.44
N LEU A 312 24.72 -9.61 -13.01
CA LEU A 312 23.88 -8.42 -13.19
C LEU A 312 24.29 -7.27 -12.25
N GLY A 313 24.86 -7.56 -11.09
CA GLY A 313 25.33 -6.54 -10.14
C GLY A 313 24.20 -5.80 -9.42
N ILE A 314 23.02 -6.42 -9.31
CA ILE A 314 21.86 -5.86 -8.58
C ILE A 314 22.26 -5.53 -7.14
N ARG A 315 22.87 -6.47 -6.40
CA ARG A 315 23.34 -6.24 -5.02
C ARG A 315 24.31 -5.05 -4.88
N ASP A 316 25.32 -4.97 -5.77
CA ASP A 316 26.33 -3.90 -5.74
C ASP A 316 25.71 -2.52 -6.06
N SER A 317 24.66 -2.50 -6.87
CA SER A 317 24.03 -1.26 -7.32
C SER A 317 23.48 -0.41 -6.16
N TYR A 318 22.85 -1.02 -5.15
CA TYR A 318 22.22 -0.32 -4.01
C TYR A 318 23.14 0.67 -3.30
N ILE A 319 24.38 0.25 -3.02
CA ILE A 319 25.37 1.03 -2.25
C ILE A 319 26.37 1.78 -3.15
N SER A 320 26.14 1.77 -4.46
CA SER A 320 27.01 2.39 -5.46
C SER A 320 27.06 3.92 -5.33
N GLY A 321 28.23 4.49 -5.56
CA GLY A 321 28.40 5.94 -5.77
C GLY A 321 28.11 6.40 -7.21
N ASN A 322 27.76 5.47 -8.10
CA ASN A 322 27.35 5.74 -9.48
C ASN A 322 25.91 5.25 -9.70
N VAL A 323 25.12 6.00 -10.46
CA VAL A 323 23.81 5.55 -10.97
C VAL A 323 23.99 4.27 -11.78
N TRP A 324 23.10 3.31 -11.58
CA TRP A 324 23.16 2.02 -12.24
C TRP A 324 22.71 2.14 -13.70
N ALA A 325 23.38 1.41 -14.59
CA ALA A 325 23.09 1.37 -16.00
C ALA A 325 22.60 -0.03 -16.40
N VAL A 326 21.38 -0.09 -16.92
CA VAL A 326 20.75 -1.30 -17.46
C VAL A 326 20.15 -1.00 -18.83
N ALA A 327 20.00 -2.04 -19.64
CA ALA A 327 19.25 -1.96 -20.89
C ALA A 327 17.74 -1.80 -20.62
N ASP A 328 16.97 -1.68 -21.69
CA ASP A 328 15.55 -2.03 -21.63
C ASP A 328 15.42 -3.56 -21.55
N PHE A 329 14.68 -4.05 -20.55
CA PHE A 329 14.51 -5.46 -20.22
C PHE A 329 13.02 -5.87 -20.20
N LEU A 330 12.14 -5.00 -20.71
CA LEU A 330 10.75 -5.32 -21.02
C LEU A 330 10.70 -6.39 -22.13
N ASP A 331 9.76 -7.32 -22.01
CA ASP A 331 9.57 -8.46 -22.91
C ASP A 331 8.08 -8.62 -23.31
N PRO A 332 7.49 -7.63 -24.02
CA PRO A 332 6.08 -7.63 -24.34
C PRO A 332 5.66 -8.86 -25.15
N THR A 333 4.88 -9.72 -24.49
CA THR A 333 4.20 -10.88 -25.09
C THR A 333 2.93 -10.45 -25.82
N LEU A 334 2.22 -11.39 -26.45
CA LEU A 334 1.13 -11.16 -27.42
C LEU A 334 -0.04 -10.25 -26.93
N GLU A 335 -0.25 -10.09 -25.62
CA GLU A 335 -1.29 -9.21 -25.03
C GLU A 335 -0.78 -8.26 -23.92
N GLY A 336 0.52 -8.27 -23.60
CA GLY A 336 1.07 -7.47 -22.50
C GLY A 336 1.22 -5.99 -22.86
N THR A 337 0.29 -5.13 -22.43
CA THR A 337 0.47 -3.67 -22.47
C THR A 337 0.58 -3.02 -21.10
N PHE A 338 -0.02 -3.62 -20.06
CA PHE A 338 0.25 -3.29 -18.67
C PHE A 338 -0.30 -4.40 -17.72
N PRO A 339 0.49 -4.87 -16.73
CA PRO A 339 1.95 -4.78 -16.72
C PRO A 339 2.55 -5.64 -17.87
N VAL A 340 3.86 -5.58 -18.08
CA VAL A 340 4.56 -6.07 -19.28
C VAL A 340 5.73 -6.93 -18.85
N MET A 341 5.57 -8.24 -19.02
CA MET A 341 6.53 -9.30 -18.65
C MET A 341 7.98 -8.88 -18.87
N PHE A 342 8.87 -9.34 -17.98
CA PHE A 342 10.25 -8.91 -17.97
C PHE A 342 11.20 -10.11 -18.11
N ASN A 343 12.43 -9.85 -18.52
CA ASN A 343 13.46 -10.90 -18.54
C ASN A 343 14.76 -10.37 -17.93
N MET A 344 15.15 -10.89 -16.76
CA MET A 344 16.29 -10.34 -16.01
C MET A 344 17.63 -10.46 -16.75
N ASP A 345 17.80 -11.47 -17.62
CA ASP A 345 19.01 -11.61 -18.44
C ASP A 345 19.14 -10.44 -19.43
N LYS A 346 18.04 -9.78 -19.82
CA LYS A 346 18.07 -8.64 -20.73
C LYS A 346 18.67 -7.38 -20.12
N MET A 347 18.73 -7.24 -18.80
CA MET A 347 19.26 -6.04 -18.12
C MET A 347 20.67 -5.62 -18.57
N LYS A 348 21.48 -6.56 -19.07
CA LYS A 348 22.83 -6.30 -19.62
C LYS A 348 22.98 -6.55 -21.12
N THR A 349 21.94 -6.99 -21.82
CA THR A 349 22.00 -7.23 -23.26
C THR A 349 21.37 -6.08 -24.04
N GLY A 350 22.19 -5.35 -24.80
CA GLY A 350 21.72 -4.26 -25.66
C GLY A 350 22.24 -2.90 -25.21
N THR A 351 21.40 -1.88 -25.39
CA THR A 351 21.79 -0.49 -25.18
C THR A 351 21.56 -0.08 -23.73
N LEU A 352 22.64 0.14 -22.97
CA LEU A 352 22.55 0.51 -21.55
C LEU A 352 22.22 1.99 -21.35
N TYR A 353 21.30 2.28 -20.43
CA TYR A 353 20.93 3.61 -19.99
C TYR A 353 21.09 3.75 -18.48
N TYR A 354 21.58 4.90 -18.03
CA TYR A 354 21.49 5.29 -16.63
C TYR A 354 20.02 5.57 -16.31
N GLN A 355 19.48 4.85 -15.32
CA GLN A 355 18.05 4.88 -15.00
C GLN A 355 17.62 6.06 -14.11
N GLY A 356 18.60 6.85 -13.66
CA GLY A 356 18.40 8.12 -12.96
C GLY A 356 18.00 8.00 -11.49
N VAL A 357 17.90 9.17 -10.86
CA VAL A 357 17.43 9.34 -9.48
C VAL A 357 16.48 10.54 -9.39
N ILE A 358 15.67 10.61 -8.33
CA ILE A 358 14.83 11.78 -8.05
C ILE A 358 15.70 12.85 -7.38
N ASP A 359 15.68 14.07 -7.93
CA ASP A 359 16.50 15.19 -7.45
C ASP A 359 16.06 15.71 -6.07
N GLY A 360 16.66 15.17 -5.01
CA GLY A 360 16.48 15.60 -3.62
C GLY A 360 16.83 17.08 -3.35
N SER A 361 17.53 17.76 -4.25
CA SER A 361 17.91 19.17 -4.09
C SER A 361 16.84 20.18 -4.54
N THR A 362 15.74 19.72 -5.17
CA THR A 362 14.66 20.58 -5.68
C THR A 362 13.29 20.20 -5.10
N PRO A 363 12.36 21.14 -4.87
CA PRO A 363 11.04 20.82 -4.30
C PRO A 363 10.10 20.03 -5.23
N LEU A 364 10.52 19.73 -6.46
CA LEU A 364 9.71 19.00 -7.46
C LEU A 364 10.22 17.59 -7.77
N GLY A 365 11.42 17.21 -7.29
CA GLY A 365 11.98 15.88 -7.50
C GLY A 365 12.02 15.46 -8.98
N ASN A 366 12.60 16.31 -9.84
CA ASN A 366 12.79 15.96 -11.25
C ASN A 366 13.64 14.69 -11.36
N ILE A 367 13.38 13.85 -12.36
CA ILE A 367 14.28 12.75 -12.71
C ILE A 367 15.56 13.35 -13.31
N ILE A 368 16.70 13.06 -12.69
CA ILE A 368 18.03 13.53 -13.11
C ILE A 368 18.98 12.34 -13.31
N GLN A 369 20.18 12.62 -13.82
CA GLN A 369 21.26 11.64 -13.95
C GLN A 369 20.92 10.45 -14.88
N THR A 370 20.08 10.71 -15.89
CA THR A 370 19.69 9.74 -16.91
C THR A 370 20.50 9.90 -18.19
N GLY A 371 20.46 8.87 -19.04
CA GLY A 371 20.96 8.98 -20.41
C GLY A 371 21.68 7.73 -20.92
N LEU A 372 22.04 7.77 -22.20
CA LEU A 372 22.68 6.67 -22.91
C LEU A 372 24.12 6.45 -22.41
N ALA A 373 24.35 5.34 -21.71
CA ALA A 373 25.57 5.14 -20.93
C ALA A 373 26.88 5.15 -21.75
N PRO A 374 26.94 4.64 -23.00
CA PRO A 374 28.13 4.78 -23.86
C PRO A 374 28.48 6.22 -24.28
N GLN A 375 27.62 7.22 -24.02
CA GLN A 375 27.80 8.61 -24.47
C GLN A 375 28.13 9.59 -23.33
N ILE A 376 27.91 9.23 -22.07
CA ILE A 376 28.15 10.10 -20.90
C ILE A 376 28.97 9.36 -19.83
N PRO A 377 29.83 10.06 -19.05
CA PRO A 377 30.48 9.44 -17.91
C PRO A 377 29.43 9.00 -16.87
N PRO A 378 29.72 7.97 -16.04
CA PRO A 378 28.83 7.53 -14.98
C PRO A 378 28.37 8.70 -14.09
N PRO A 379 27.06 9.00 -14.02
CA PRO A 379 26.53 9.98 -13.10
C PRO A 379 26.74 9.51 -11.65
N THR A 380 27.15 10.42 -10.78
CA THR A 380 27.52 10.10 -9.40
C THR A 380 26.45 10.53 -8.40
N VAL A 381 26.18 9.66 -7.42
CA VAL A 381 25.43 9.98 -6.20
C VAL A 381 26.33 9.74 -4.98
N ALA A 382 25.97 10.29 -3.83
CA ALA A 382 26.57 9.84 -2.57
C ALA A 382 26.22 8.37 -2.32
N ALA A 383 27.26 7.56 -2.11
CA ALA A 383 27.10 6.17 -1.67
C ALA A 383 26.59 6.15 -0.21
N ASP A 384 25.64 5.27 0.07
CA ASP A 384 25.05 5.11 1.40
C ASP A 384 24.97 3.63 1.76
N ALA A 385 25.65 3.23 2.85
CA ALA A 385 25.65 1.85 3.32
C ALA A 385 24.27 1.39 3.84
N ASN A 386 23.39 2.33 4.21
CA ASN A 386 22.03 2.00 4.66
C ASN A 386 21.10 1.61 3.51
N ARG A 387 21.48 1.84 2.24
CA ARG A 387 20.75 1.34 1.07
C ARG A 387 20.89 -0.16 0.84
N ARG A 388 21.81 -0.83 1.55
CA ARG A 388 22.09 -2.27 1.35
C ARG A 388 20.79 -3.08 1.25
N SER A 389 20.72 -3.95 0.23
CA SER A 389 19.68 -4.97 0.13
C SER A 389 19.77 -5.94 1.31
N LEU A 390 18.65 -6.19 1.95
CA LEU A 390 18.45 -7.20 2.98
C LEU A 390 18.15 -8.56 2.34
N LEU A 391 18.64 -9.63 2.97
CA LEU A 391 18.09 -10.97 2.76
C LEU A 391 16.72 -11.07 3.46
N ARG A 392 15.82 -11.96 3.00
CA ARG A 392 14.52 -12.23 3.66
C ARG A 392 14.63 -12.42 5.18
N THR A 393 15.68 -13.12 5.63
CA THR A 393 15.97 -13.37 7.05
C THR A 393 16.39 -12.12 7.83
N GLU A 394 17.11 -11.18 7.21
CA GLU A 394 17.44 -9.90 7.81
C GLU A 394 16.21 -8.98 7.86
N TRP A 395 15.40 -8.97 6.79
CA TRP A 395 14.14 -8.23 6.72
C TRP A 395 13.20 -8.65 7.86
N ILE A 396 12.97 -9.96 8.04
CA ILE A 396 12.19 -10.51 9.17
C ILE A 396 12.79 -10.10 10.52
N SER A 397 14.13 -10.09 10.65
CA SER A 397 14.82 -9.77 11.90
C SER A 397 14.58 -8.32 12.36
N GLU A 398 14.41 -7.37 11.45
CA GLU A 398 14.17 -5.96 11.81
C GLU A 398 12.81 -5.72 12.51
N PHE A 399 11.80 -6.59 12.31
CA PHE A 399 10.52 -6.53 13.03
C PHE A 399 10.66 -6.87 14.53
N PHE A 400 11.76 -7.47 14.95
CA PHE A 400 12.10 -7.64 16.37
C PHE A 400 12.79 -6.39 16.95
N ASN A 401 13.30 -5.49 16.11
CA ASN A 401 13.87 -4.19 16.48
C ASN A 401 12.78 -3.09 16.39
N THR A 402 11.86 -3.17 17.34
CA THR A 402 10.59 -2.42 17.38
C THR A 402 10.28 -1.90 18.79
N SER A 403 9.40 -0.90 18.90
CA SER A 403 8.88 -0.36 20.16
C SER A 403 7.34 -0.32 20.24
N SER A 404 6.70 -0.85 19.18
CA SER A 404 5.30 -1.24 19.11
C SER A 404 5.13 -2.74 19.46
N ASN A 405 3.90 -3.28 19.40
CA ASN A 405 3.60 -4.65 19.86
C ASN A 405 2.77 -5.44 18.82
N PRO A 406 2.82 -6.78 18.85
CA PRO A 406 3.81 -7.61 19.55
C PRO A 406 5.21 -7.48 18.94
N VAL A 407 6.27 -7.67 19.73
CA VAL A 407 7.64 -7.68 19.19
C VAL A 407 7.79 -8.83 18.19
N GLY A 408 8.29 -8.53 16.99
CA GLY A 408 8.34 -9.46 15.85
C GLY A 408 7.09 -9.44 14.98
N HIS A 409 6.02 -8.72 15.34
CA HIS A 409 4.83 -8.47 14.52
C HIS A 409 4.22 -9.72 13.86
N GLY A 410 4.23 -10.84 14.59
CA GLY A 410 3.76 -12.14 14.12
C GLY A 410 4.88 -13.13 13.77
N PHE A 411 6.05 -12.69 13.31
CA PHE A 411 7.19 -13.57 13.04
C PHE A 411 7.72 -14.28 14.30
N ASN A 412 7.45 -13.72 15.48
CA ASN A 412 7.69 -14.37 16.77
C ASN A 412 6.80 -15.62 17.03
N LEU A 413 5.83 -15.90 16.15
CA LEU A 413 4.92 -17.05 16.18
C LEU A 413 5.26 -18.11 15.13
N VAL A 414 6.24 -17.85 14.25
CA VAL A 414 6.77 -18.85 13.31
C VAL A 414 7.33 -20.02 14.13
N ASN A 415 6.95 -21.24 13.76
CA ASN A 415 7.44 -22.43 14.46
C ASN A 415 8.96 -22.56 14.24
N PRO A 416 9.80 -22.63 15.29
CA PRO A 416 11.26 -22.70 15.16
C PRO A 416 11.80 -23.98 14.50
N THR A 417 10.94 -24.96 14.18
CA THR A 417 11.33 -26.11 13.33
C THR A 417 11.21 -25.83 11.83
N GLN A 418 10.67 -24.67 11.42
CA GLN A 418 10.62 -24.26 10.03
C GLN A 418 11.99 -23.82 9.52
N GLU A 419 12.12 -23.75 8.20
CA GLU A 419 13.35 -23.28 7.55
C GLU A 419 13.61 -21.78 7.77
N SER A 420 14.86 -21.38 7.59
CA SER A 420 15.28 -19.99 7.79
C SER A 420 14.62 -19.09 6.74
N GLY A 421 13.89 -18.08 7.20
CA GLY A 421 13.14 -17.16 6.34
C GLY A 421 11.68 -17.54 6.10
N PHE A 422 11.19 -18.65 6.66
CA PHE A 422 9.78 -19.03 6.59
C PHE A 422 8.89 -17.95 7.24
N ALA A 423 8.04 -17.31 6.45
CA ALA A 423 7.26 -16.14 6.89
C ALA A 423 5.79 -16.46 7.25
N CYS A 424 5.32 -17.70 7.11
CA CYS A 424 3.94 -18.06 7.46
C CYS A 424 3.77 -18.32 8.96
N TYR A 425 2.69 -17.80 9.55
CA TYR A 425 2.32 -18.01 10.95
C TYR A 425 0.79 -17.87 11.13
N SER A 426 0.27 -18.20 12.31
CA SER A 426 -1.14 -17.98 12.62
C SER A 426 -1.35 -17.50 14.05
N PHE A 427 -2.46 -16.79 14.29
CA PHE A 427 -2.79 -16.27 15.61
C PHE A 427 -4.31 -16.17 15.84
N LEU A 428 -4.68 -16.12 17.11
CA LEU A 428 -6.03 -15.82 17.57
C LEU A 428 -6.02 -14.39 18.12
N PRO A 429 -6.66 -13.39 17.48
CA PRO A 429 -6.65 -12.01 17.96
C PRO A 429 -7.24 -11.87 19.37
N LYS A 430 -8.18 -12.74 19.72
CA LYS A 430 -8.94 -12.73 20.99
C LYS A 430 -9.15 -14.18 21.44
N SER A 431 -8.67 -14.52 22.63
CA SER A 431 -8.68 -15.90 23.13
C SER A 431 -10.08 -16.50 23.37
N ASN A 432 -11.11 -15.66 23.50
CA ASN A 432 -12.50 -16.06 23.71
C ASN A 432 -13.37 -15.96 22.44
N ILE A 433 -12.80 -15.57 21.29
CA ILE A 433 -13.51 -15.50 20.00
C ILE A 433 -12.84 -16.53 19.07
N PRO A 434 -13.59 -17.49 18.49
CA PRO A 434 -13.02 -18.54 17.67
C PRO A 434 -12.75 -18.05 16.24
N ILE A 435 -11.93 -17.01 16.08
CA ILE A 435 -11.43 -16.54 14.79
C ILE A 435 -9.91 -16.65 14.78
N LYS A 436 -9.39 -17.40 13.82
CA LYS A 436 -7.97 -17.57 13.52
C LYS A 436 -7.60 -16.74 12.29
N ILE A 437 -6.53 -15.97 12.41
CA ILE A 437 -5.86 -15.35 11.26
C ILE A 437 -4.71 -16.26 10.86
N ILE A 438 -4.69 -16.69 9.61
CA ILE A 438 -3.59 -17.42 8.97
C ILE A 438 -2.86 -16.40 8.12
N VAL A 439 -1.62 -16.08 8.46
CA VAL A 439 -0.76 -15.21 7.65
C VAL A 439 0.10 -16.10 6.77
N LEU A 440 -0.09 -15.98 5.47
CA LEU A 440 0.50 -16.82 4.44
C LEU A 440 1.50 -15.99 3.63
N ASP A 441 2.72 -16.49 3.52
CA ASP A 441 3.67 -16.07 2.49
C ASP A 441 3.31 -16.85 1.22
N ASP A 442 2.69 -16.17 0.26
CA ASP A 442 2.34 -16.71 -1.06
C ASP A 442 3.19 -16.10 -2.19
N THR A 443 4.38 -15.57 -1.86
CA THR A 443 5.31 -15.02 -2.85
C THR A 443 6.19 -16.12 -3.46
N GLN A 444 6.75 -15.83 -4.64
CA GLN A 444 7.66 -16.75 -5.32
C GLN A 444 8.97 -16.97 -4.53
N SER A 445 9.71 -18.03 -4.85
CA SER A 445 10.98 -18.33 -4.15
C SER A 445 12.14 -17.54 -4.74
N GLU A 446 13.02 -16.99 -3.89
CA GLU A 446 14.28 -16.35 -4.32
C GLU A 446 15.28 -17.32 -4.97
N THR A 447 15.04 -18.63 -4.85
CA THR A 447 15.96 -19.69 -5.30
C THR A 447 15.31 -20.67 -6.27
N ASP A 448 14.19 -20.31 -6.90
CA ASP A 448 13.53 -21.17 -7.89
C ASP A 448 14.30 -21.26 -9.22
N GLY A 449 15.16 -20.28 -9.50
CA GLY A 449 15.95 -20.17 -10.73
C GLY A 449 15.25 -19.45 -11.88
N SER A 450 14.04 -18.93 -11.65
CA SER A 450 13.27 -18.20 -12.67
C SER A 450 14.02 -16.94 -13.13
N LYS A 451 13.85 -16.62 -14.42
CA LYS A 451 14.37 -15.41 -15.08
C LYS A 451 13.30 -14.37 -15.39
N ASP A 452 12.04 -14.78 -15.22
CA ASP A 452 10.87 -13.92 -15.33
C ASP A 452 10.74 -13.05 -14.07
N ILE A 453 9.69 -12.24 -14.01
CA ILE A 453 9.35 -11.45 -12.84
C ILE A 453 8.76 -12.31 -11.71
N HIS A 454 9.22 -12.10 -10.48
CA HIS A 454 8.74 -12.77 -9.26
C HIS A 454 7.52 -12.08 -8.62
N GLY A 455 6.61 -11.55 -9.44
CA GLY A 455 5.33 -10.99 -9.00
C GLY A 455 4.26 -12.04 -8.72
N HIS A 456 4.53 -13.31 -9.02
CA HIS A 456 3.49 -14.33 -9.10
C HIS A 456 3.09 -14.96 -7.75
N GLY A 457 1.82 -15.35 -7.66
CA GLY A 457 1.27 -16.15 -6.57
C GLY A 457 1.80 -17.58 -6.59
N PHE A 458 2.47 -17.98 -5.51
CA PHE A 458 3.28 -19.20 -5.48
C PHE A 458 3.32 -19.85 -4.09
N LEU A 459 3.25 -21.18 -4.04
CA LEU A 459 3.53 -21.96 -2.83
C LEU A 459 4.49 -23.11 -3.15
N ASP A 460 5.59 -23.20 -2.43
CA ASP A 460 6.40 -24.43 -2.42
C ASP A 460 5.72 -25.54 -1.59
N ALA A 461 6.31 -26.74 -1.64
CA ALA A 461 5.77 -27.91 -0.97
C ALA A 461 5.69 -27.76 0.56
N ASN A 462 6.57 -26.97 1.19
CA ASN A 462 6.55 -26.74 2.64
C ASN A 462 5.40 -25.81 3.02
N ARG A 463 5.30 -24.63 2.38
CA ARG A 463 4.21 -23.67 2.61
C ARG A 463 2.85 -24.26 2.27
N TRP A 464 2.74 -25.08 1.22
CA TRP A 464 1.51 -25.79 0.87
C TRP A 464 1.13 -26.89 1.89
N ALA A 465 2.09 -27.66 2.39
CA ALA A 465 1.85 -28.61 3.47
C ALA A 465 1.42 -27.91 4.77
N TRP A 466 2.07 -26.80 5.11
CA TRP A 466 1.75 -25.97 6.27
C TRP A 466 0.33 -25.39 6.19
N LEU A 467 -0.06 -24.77 5.07
CA LEU A 467 -1.39 -24.18 4.89
C LEU A 467 -2.50 -25.22 5.11
N ARG A 468 -2.37 -26.41 4.51
CA ARG A 468 -3.33 -27.50 4.71
C ARG A 468 -3.42 -27.95 6.16
N ALA A 469 -2.28 -28.06 6.86
CA ALA A 469 -2.25 -28.39 8.28
C ALA A 469 -2.92 -27.32 9.15
N GLU A 470 -2.70 -26.03 8.86
CA GLU A 470 -3.31 -24.91 9.57
C GLU A 470 -4.82 -24.80 9.38
N LEU A 471 -5.31 -25.07 8.16
CA LEU A 471 -6.74 -25.13 7.83
C LEU A 471 -7.41 -26.32 8.55
N ALA A 472 -6.81 -27.51 8.48
CA ALA A 472 -7.30 -28.70 9.16
C ALA A 472 -7.33 -28.53 10.68
N ALA A 473 -6.30 -27.94 11.28
CA ALA A 473 -6.24 -27.63 12.70
C ALA A 473 -7.32 -26.61 13.12
N GLY A 474 -7.56 -25.58 12.30
CA GLY A 474 -8.62 -24.59 12.55
C GLY A 474 -10.02 -25.21 12.49
N GLN A 475 -10.28 -26.10 11.53
CA GLN A 475 -11.54 -26.86 11.48
C GLN A 475 -11.72 -27.75 12.71
N ALA A 476 -10.71 -28.55 13.07
CA ALA A 476 -10.76 -29.43 14.24
C ALA A 476 -10.97 -28.66 15.57
N ALA A 477 -10.48 -27.42 15.64
CA ALA A 477 -10.65 -26.53 16.79
C ALA A 477 -11.96 -25.72 16.77
N ASN A 478 -12.87 -25.91 15.79
CA ASN A 478 -14.06 -25.09 15.56
C ASN A 478 -13.75 -23.59 15.47
N GLN A 479 -12.68 -23.24 14.76
CA GLN A 479 -12.29 -21.85 14.50
C GLN A 479 -12.77 -21.42 13.12
N LEU A 480 -13.42 -20.26 13.05
CA LEU A 480 -13.56 -19.49 11.81
C LEU A 480 -12.18 -19.01 11.38
N MET A 481 -11.92 -18.94 10.07
CA MET A 481 -10.60 -18.62 9.54
C MET A 481 -10.62 -17.44 8.57
N ILE A 482 -9.57 -16.64 8.62
CA ILE A 482 -9.26 -15.59 7.64
C ILE A 482 -7.84 -15.85 7.18
N ILE A 483 -7.62 -15.94 5.87
CA ILE A 483 -6.27 -15.96 5.30
C ILE A 483 -5.90 -14.52 4.96
N ALA A 484 -4.76 -14.06 5.47
CA ALA A 484 -4.09 -12.84 5.07
C ALA A 484 -2.85 -13.23 4.28
N ALA A 485 -2.82 -12.87 3.00
CA ALA A 485 -1.72 -13.14 2.09
C ALA A 485 -1.41 -11.85 1.32
N HIS A 486 -0.33 -11.82 0.54
CA HIS A 486 -0.07 -10.66 -0.30
C HIS A 486 -0.86 -10.73 -1.59
N ILE A 487 -0.82 -11.88 -2.27
CA ILE A 487 -1.29 -12.02 -3.64
C ILE A 487 -2.76 -12.49 -3.66
N PRO A 488 -3.64 -11.86 -4.46
CA PRO A 488 -5.03 -12.26 -4.58
C PRO A 488 -5.20 -13.40 -5.60
N ILE A 489 -6.08 -14.37 -5.30
CA ILE A 489 -6.32 -15.53 -6.15
C ILE A 489 -7.45 -15.32 -7.16
N ALA A 490 -7.30 -15.90 -8.35
CA ALA A 490 -8.31 -16.00 -9.41
C ALA A 490 -9.01 -14.67 -9.82
N VAL A 491 -8.25 -13.58 -9.96
CA VAL A 491 -8.74 -12.25 -10.38
C VAL A 491 -7.89 -11.59 -11.48
N VAL A 492 -6.76 -12.20 -11.80
CA VAL A 492 -5.76 -11.81 -12.79
C VAL A 492 -6.08 -12.43 -14.16
N LYS A 493 -5.53 -11.87 -15.24
CA LYS A 493 -5.55 -12.53 -16.57
C LYS A 493 -4.41 -13.56 -16.63
N ILE A 494 -4.42 -14.41 -17.65
CA ILE A 494 -3.28 -15.31 -17.92
C ILE A 494 -2.14 -14.55 -18.60
N GLY A 495 -0.89 -14.93 -18.32
CA GLY A 495 0.30 -14.22 -18.80
C GLY A 495 0.43 -12.83 -18.20
N ASP A 496 -0.03 -12.67 -16.96
CA ASP A 496 0.15 -11.47 -16.14
C ASP A 496 1.23 -11.74 -15.09
N GLU A 497 2.09 -10.75 -14.84
CA GLU A 497 3.15 -10.79 -13.83
C GLU A 497 2.63 -11.10 -12.41
N THR A 498 1.34 -10.86 -12.18
CA THR A 498 0.66 -11.07 -10.90
C THR A 498 -0.09 -12.41 -10.82
N GLU A 499 0.09 -13.29 -11.81
CA GLU A 499 -0.70 -14.51 -11.92
C GLU A 499 -0.38 -15.60 -10.87
N TRP A 500 -1.32 -16.53 -10.65
CA TRP A 500 -1.01 -17.74 -9.88
C TRP A 500 -0.14 -18.66 -10.72
N TRP A 501 1.17 -18.65 -10.50
CA TRP A 501 2.13 -19.36 -11.33
C TRP A 501 1.83 -20.85 -11.33
N LEU A 502 1.70 -21.47 -12.50
CA LEU A 502 1.50 -22.91 -12.63
C LEU A 502 2.80 -23.66 -12.96
N GLY A 503 3.90 -22.94 -13.23
CA GLY A 503 5.11 -23.50 -13.82
C GLY A 503 4.92 -23.96 -15.27
N ASP A 504 6.00 -24.39 -15.91
CA ASP A 504 5.97 -24.94 -17.28
C ASP A 504 5.52 -26.42 -17.27
N ARG A 505 4.28 -26.65 -16.81
CA ARG A 505 3.73 -27.99 -16.58
C ARG A 505 3.06 -28.63 -17.79
N THR A 506 2.75 -27.88 -18.84
CA THR A 506 2.09 -28.42 -20.04
C THR A 506 2.72 -27.87 -21.32
N ALA A 507 3.52 -28.74 -21.93
CA ALA A 507 4.39 -28.52 -23.07
C ALA A 507 5.69 -27.76 -22.75
N LYS A 508 6.75 -28.55 -22.49
CA LYS A 508 8.15 -28.16 -22.74
C LYS A 508 8.52 -28.46 -24.21
N PRO A 509 8.17 -27.65 -25.23
CA PRO A 509 8.87 -27.71 -26.50
C PRO A 509 10.30 -27.23 -26.25
N THR A 510 11.28 -28.02 -26.65
CA THR A 510 12.68 -27.60 -26.60
C THR A 510 12.87 -26.33 -27.46
N ASP A 511 13.48 -25.31 -26.88
CA ASP A 511 13.86 -24.01 -27.49
C ASP A 511 12.80 -22.88 -27.59
N SER A 512 11.85 -22.76 -26.64
CA SER A 512 11.23 -21.45 -26.34
C SER A 512 11.88 -20.74 -25.15
N TRP A 513 11.89 -19.40 -25.19
CA TRP A 513 12.52 -18.55 -24.15
C TRP A 513 11.60 -18.24 -22.97
N TRP A 514 10.29 -18.40 -23.14
CA TRP A 514 9.26 -18.21 -22.09
C TRP A 514 8.96 -19.51 -21.32
N THR A 515 9.45 -20.65 -21.80
CA THR A 515 9.37 -21.95 -21.13
C THR A 515 10.62 -22.14 -20.29
N ASP A 516 10.53 -21.90 -18.98
CA ASP A 516 11.64 -22.20 -18.10
C ASP A 516 11.75 -23.71 -17.89
N THR A 517 12.85 -24.27 -18.40
CA THR A 517 13.04 -25.73 -18.44
C THR A 517 13.36 -26.33 -17.07
N ILE A 518 13.55 -25.50 -16.03
CA ILE A 518 13.99 -25.88 -14.69
C ILE A 518 12.81 -26.27 -13.79
N ASP A 519 12.80 -27.51 -13.29
CA ASP A 519 11.72 -28.08 -12.46
C ASP A 519 11.52 -27.43 -11.08
N THR A 520 12.31 -26.42 -10.70
CA THR A 520 12.20 -25.71 -9.41
C THR A 520 11.32 -24.45 -9.43
N THR A 521 10.89 -24.00 -10.63
CA THR A 521 9.92 -22.90 -10.80
C THR A 521 8.47 -23.37 -10.68
N ASP A 522 8.25 -24.66 -10.45
CA ASP A 522 6.97 -25.33 -10.40
C ASP A 522 6.24 -25.11 -9.06
N ASN A 523 5.07 -24.45 -9.09
CA ASN A 523 4.23 -24.27 -7.91
C ASN A 523 3.74 -25.62 -7.36
N ALA A 524 3.80 -25.84 -6.05
CA ALA A 524 3.43 -27.12 -5.43
C ALA A 524 1.91 -27.41 -5.43
N VAL A 525 1.10 -26.44 -5.87
CA VAL A 525 -0.35 -26.56 -5.99
C VAL A 525 -0.88 -25.78 -7.20
N THR A 526 -1.76 -26.40 -7.99
CA THR A 526 -2.47 -25.66 -9.04
C THR A 526 -3.54 -24.74 -8.45
N LEU A 527 -3.92 -23.68 -9.17
CA LEU A 527 -4.98 -22.76 -8.75
C LEU A 527 -6.30 -23.49 -8.45
N ALA A 528 -6.61 -24.55 -9.20
CA ALA A 528 -7.78 -25.39 -9.00
C ALA A 528 -7.72 -26.19 -7.68
N GLU A 529 -6.62 -26.89 -7.40
CA GLU A 529 -6.43 -27.66 -6.16
C GLU A 529 -6.40 -26.75 -4.92
N LEU A 530 -5.85 -25.55 -5.03
CA LEU A 530 -5.88 -24.54 -3.97
C LEU A 530 -7.34 -24.15 -3.67
N ILE A 531 -8.08 -23.73 -4.69
CA ILE A 531 -9.48 -23.30 -4.53
C ILE A 531 -10.37 -24.44 -4.02
N GLU A 532 -10.21 -25.66 -4.53
CA GLU A 532 -10.91 -26.84 -4.02
C GLU A 532 -10.61 -27.07 -2.52
N THR A 533 -9.35 -26.92 -2.10
CA THR A 533 -8.97 -27.06 -0.69
C THR A 533 -9.57 -25.96 0.20
N LEU A 534 -9.63 -24.72 -0.30
CA LEU A 534 -10.25 -23.60 0.40
C LEU A 534 -11.78 -23.78 0.51
N GLN A 535 -12.44 -24.23 -0.57
CA GLN A 535 -13.87 -24.53 -0.57
C GLN A 535 -14.21 -25.70 0.37
N ASN A 536 -13.40 -26.75 0.40
CA ASN A 536 -13.51 -27.87 1.36
C ASN A 536 -13.17 -27.48 2.82
N THR A 537 -12.91 -26.19 3.09
CA THR A 537 -12.71 -25.63 4.43
C THR A 537 -13.89 -24.73 4.83
N PRO A 538 -15.08 -25.27 5.19
CA PRO A 538 -16.31 -24.49 5.37
C PRO A 538 -16.28 -23.39 6.44
N ASN A 539 -15.32 -23.46 7.38
CA ASN A 539 -15.08 -22.43 8.38
C ASN A 539 -14.26 -21.22 7.86
N LEU A 540 -13.71 -21.27 6.64
CA LEU A 540 -13.03 -20.15 6.00
C LEU A 540 -14.03 -19.04 5.70
N LEU A 541 -13.80 -17.83 6.22
CA LEU A 541 -14.62 -16.66 5.97
C LEU A 541 -14.18 -15.94 4.69
N MET A 542 -12.88 -15.63 4.61
CA MET A 542 -12.32 -14.83 3.52
C MET A 542 -10.79 -14.94 3.37
N TRP A 543 -10.33 -14.64 2.15
CA TRP A 543 -8.96 -14.27 1.80
C TRP A 543 -8.86 -12.74 1.73
N ILE A 544 -7.85 -12.14 2.37
CA ILE A 544 -7.57 -10.70 2.29
C ILE A 544 -6.17 -10.51 1.70
N ALA A 545 -6.06 -9.60 0.72
CA ALA A 545 -4.87 -9.43 -0.12
C ALA A 545 -4.62 -7.96 -0.51
N GLY A 546 -3.43 -7.68 -1.05
CA GLY A 546 -3.00 -6.41 -1.63
C GLY A 546 -2.55 -6.59 -3.08
N HIS A 547 -1.29 -6.24 -3.36
CA HIS A 547 -0.51 -6.56 -4.56
C HIS A 547 -0.97 -5.88 -5.86
N ARG A 548 -2.25 -6.04 -6.23
CA ARG A 548 -2.83 -5.44 -7.45
C ARG A 548 -3.18 -3.95 -7.30
N HIS A 549 -2.97 -3.37 -6.12
CA HIS A 549 -3.37 -2.01 -5.74
C HIS A 549 -4.90 -1.72 -5.86
N LEU A 550 -5.77 -2.75 -5.89
CA LEU A 550 -7.21 -2.61 -6.11
C LEU A 550 -8.07 -2.79 -4.84
N ASN A 551 -9.32 -2.32 -4.92
CA ASN A 551 -10.35 -2.53 -3.89
C ASN A 551 -11.39 -3.61 -4.29
N THR A 552 -10.97 -4.60 -5.07
CA THR A 552 -11.81 -5.70 -5.56
C THR A 552 -12.47 -6.47 -4.41
N VAL A 553 -13.72 -6.91 -4.61
CA VAL A 553 -14.35 -7.95 -3.78
C VAL A 553 -14.94 -9.01 -4.70
N LYS A 554 -14.56 -10.26 -4.49
CA LYS A 554 -14.98 -11.43 -5.26
C LYS A 554 -15.67 -12.46 -4.36
N ALA A 555 -16.68 -13.13 -4.88
CA ALA A 555 -17.30 -14.28 -4.22
C ALA A 555 -16.76 -15.59 -4.81
N PHE A 556 -16.21 -16.46 -3.97
CA PHE A 556 -16.00 -17.87 -4.31
C PHE A 556 -17.27 -18.61 -3.93
N ILE A 557 -18.14 -18.86 -4.90
CA ILE A 557 -19.43 -19.54 -4.69
C ILE A 557 -19.17 -21.02 -4.38
N SER A 558 -20.02 -21.64 -3.55
CA SER A 558 -19.93 -23.08 -3.29
C SER A 558 -20.15 -23.88 -4.58
N PRO A 559 -19.34 -24.91 -4.88
CA PRO A 559 -19.59 -25.82 -5.99
C PRO A 559 -20.82 -26.72 -5.75
N ASP A 560 -21.28 -26.82 -4.49
CA ASP A 560 -22.50 -27.53 -4.11
C ASP A 560 -23.50 -26.55 -3.44
N PRO A 561 -24.57 -26.13 -4.14
CA PRO A 561 -25.59 -25.25 -3.57
C PRO A 561 -26.30 -25.79 -2.32
N THR A 562 -26.22 -27.09 -2.03
CA THR A 562 -26.75 -27.71 -0.80
C THR A 562 -25.80 -27.58 0.39
N HIS A 563 -24.52 -27.31 0.13
CA HIS A 563 -23.47 -26.99 1.11
C HIS A 563 -22.93 -25.56 0.88
N PRO A 564 -23.76 -24.51 1.06
CA PRO A 564 -23.37 -23.11 0.89
C PRO A 564 -22.19 -22.68 1.77
N GLU A 565 -21.90 -23.42 2.85
CA GLU A 565 -20.74 -23.19 3.69
C GLU A 565 -19.40 -23.43 3.00
N TYR A 566 -19.32 -24.08 1.83
CA TYR A 566 -18.08 -24.16 1.05
C TYR A 566 -17.76 -22.87 0.27
N GLY A 567 -18.69 -21.91 0.19
CA GLY A 567 -18.39 -20.60 -0.38
C GLY A 567 -17.63 -19.69 0.59
N PHE A 568 -16.74 -18.84 0.08
CA PHE A 568 -15.97 -17.85 0.84
C PHE A 568 -15.77 -16.54 0.05
N TRP A 569 -15.20 -15.51 0.68
CA TRP A 569 -14.97 -14.19 0.05
C TRP A 569 -13.49 -13.93 -0.24
N GLN A 570 -13.18 -13.14 -1.27
CA GLN A 570 -11.90 -12.45 -1.38
C GLN A 570 -12.12 -10.94 -1.30
N VAL A 571 -11.26 -10.26 -0.55
CA VAL A 571 -11.33 -8.80 -0.33
C VAL A 571 -9.93 -8.21 -0.50
N GLU A 572 -9.73 -7.48 -1.60
CA GLU A 572 -8.50 -6.74 -1.86
C GLU A 572 -8.54 -5.35 -1.18
N THR A 573 -7.38 -4.94 -0.68
CA THR A 573 -7.12 -3.59 -0.15
C THR A 573 -6.26 -2.86 -1.17
N SER A 574 -6.63 -1.64 -1.54
CA SER A 574 -5.78 -0.85 -2.44
C SER A 574 -4.50 -0.40 -1.76
N SER A 575 -3.54 -0.01 -2.58
CA SER A 575 -2.28 0.58 -2.14
C SER A 575 -2.47 1.92 -1.40
N LEU A 576 -1.54 2.21 -0.48
CA LEU A 576 -1.35 3.56 0.08
C LEU A 576 -0.49 4.48 -0.81
N ARG A 577 0.28 3.91 -1.74
CA ARG A 577 1.08 4.63 -2.74
C ARG A 577 0.18 5.23 -3.82
N ASP A 578 -0.48 4.40 -4.61
CA ASP A 578 -1.22 4.84 -5.79
C ASP A 578 -2.68 5.23 -5.45
N PHE A 579 -3.34 5.99 -6.34
CA PHE A 579 -4.76 6.33 -6.15
C PHE A 579 -5.61 5.04 -6.02
N PRO A 580 -6.54 4.94 -5.05
CA PRO A 580 -7.10 6.01 -4.22
C PRO A 580 -6.32 6.36 -2.94
N GLN A 581 -5.19 5.72 -2.67
CA GLN A 581 -4.43 5.79 -1.41
C GLN A 581 -5.32 5.44 -0.22
N GLN A 582 -5.85 4.22 -0.15
CA GLN A 582 -6.80 3.81 0.89
C GLN A 582 -6.32 2.60 1.68
N PHE A 583 -6.63 2.59 2.97
CA PHE A 583 -6.60 1.39 3.81
C PHE A 583 -8.02 0.89 4.06
N ARG A 584 -8.21 -0.33 4.56
CA ARG A 584 -9.55 -0.92 4.72
C ARG A 584 -9.82 -1.36 6.15
N THR A 585 -11.07 -1.23 6.58
CA THR A 585 -11.56 -1.63 7.91
C THR A 585 -12.58 -2.76 7.79
N PHE A 586 -12.54 -3.70 8.74
CA PHE A 586 -13.35 -4.90 8.78
C PHE A 586 -14.05 -5.03 10.12
N GLU A 587 -15.38 -5.10 10.14
CA GLU A 587 -16.19 -5.38 11.33
C GLU A 587 -16.94 -6.72 11.11
N ILE A 588 -16.66 -7.73 11.94
CA ILE A 588 -17.23 -9.08 11.84
C ILE A 588 -18.27 -9.30 12.94
N TYR A 589 -19.46 -9.74 12.54
CA TYR A 589 -20.61 -9.93 13.42
C TYR A 589 -21.19 -11.35 13.31
N LEU A 590 -21.60 -11.89 14.46
CA LEU A 590 -22.45 -13.07 14.55
C LEU A 590 -23.91 -12.63 14.52
N ASN A 591 -24.64 -13.02 13.48
CA ASN A 591 -26.06 -12.67 13.32
C ASN A 591 -26.96 -13.51 14.25
N SER A 592 -28.20 -13.05 14.45
CA SER A 592 -29.18 -13.74 15.32
C SER A 592 -29.52 -15.18 14.88
N ASP A 593 -29.36 -15.49 13.59
CA ASP A 593 -29.58 -16.81 12.98
C ASP A 593 -28.31 -17.69 12.93
N TYR A 594 -27.20 -17.21 13.49
CA TYR A 594 -25.87 -17.83 13.46
C TYR A 594 -25.26 -17.92 12.04
N THR A 595 -25.59 -16.98 11.16
CA THR A 595 -24.74 -16.60 10.00
C THR A 595 -23.73 -15.52 10.41
N ILE A 596 -22.74 -15.25 9.56
CA ILE A 596 -21.77 -14.17 9.76
C ILE A 596 -22.07 -13.00 8.82
N SER A 597 -21.95 -11.77 9.33
CA SER A 597 -21.83 -10.55 8.52
C SER A 597 -20.41 -9.97 8.63
N ILE A 598 -19.84 -9.50 7.52
CA ILE A 598 -18.54 -8.82 7.46
C ILE A 598 -18.74 -7.46 6.80
N LYS A 599 -18.71 -6.37 7.56
CA LYS A 599 -18.71 -5.01 7.00
C LYS A 599 -17.28 -4.66 6.60
N THR A 600 -17.04 -4.38 5.33
CA THR A 600 -15.72 -4.06 4.76
C THR A 600 -15.76 -2.68 4.10
N ILE A 601 -15.02 -1.73 4.66
CA ILE A 601 -15.12 -0.29 4.36
C ILE A 601 -13.75 0.33 4.18
N ASN A 602 -13.53 1.00 3.05
CA ASN A 602 -12.29 1.71 2.77
C ASN A 602 -12.20 3.02 3.56
N VAL A 603 -11.00 3.52 3.75
CA VAL A 603 -10.71 4.78 4.45
C VAL A 603 -9.64 5.52 3.67
N ASP A 604 -9.96 6.73 3.22
CA ASP A 604 -8.96 7.70 2.79
C ASP A 604 -8.21 8.18 4.04
N PRO A 605 -6.87 8.03 4.13
CA PRO A 605 -6.06 8.76 5.09
C PRO A 605 -6.44 10.23 5.05
N ALA A 606 -6.77 10.78 6.22
CA ALA A 606 -7.03 12.20 6.37
C ALA A 606 -5.71 12.96 6.15
N VAL A 607 -5.74 13.98 5.30
CA VAL A 607 -4.56 14.79 4.98
C VAL A 607 -4.92 16.26 5.17
N LYS A 608 -4.02 16.99 5.81
CA LYS A 608 -4.21 18.42 6.11
C LYS A 608 -3.56 19.26 5.02
N ALA A 609 -4.27 20.28 4.54
CA ALA A 609 -3.74 21.18 3.51
C ALA A 609 -2.37 21.78 3.93
N GLY A 610 -1.39 21.68 3.02
CA GLY A 610 -0.02 22.15 3.26
C GLY A 610 0.92 21.16 3.97
N THR A 611 0.50 19.93 4.27
CA THR A 611 1.42 18.86 4.71
C THR A 611 1.93 18.03 3.52
N PRO A 612 3.08 17.33 3.66
CA PRO A 612 3.63 16.48 2.60
C PRO A 612 2.65 15.38 2.16
N ALA A 613 1.84 14.84 3.09
CA ALA A 613 0.80 13.86 2.77
C ALA A 613 -0.32 14.43 1.85
N ALA A 614 -0.67 15.72 2.00
CA ALA A 614 -1.61 16.38 1.09
C ALA A 614 -1.00 16.64 -0.30
N THR A 615 0.30 16.93 -0.37
CA THR A 615 1.04 16.98 -1.65
C THR A 615 1.04 15.61 -2.33
N SER A 616 1.24 14.52 -1.59
CA SER A 616 1.13 13.15 -2.11
C SER A 616 -0.27 12.85 -2.66
N ARG A 617 -1.34 13.23 -1.94
CA ARG A 617 -2.73 13.06 -2.42
C ARG A 617 -3.00 13.77 -3.74
N LYS A 618 -2.48 15.01 -3.91
CA LYS A 618 -2.50 15.73 -5.19
C LYS A 618 -1.79 14.92 -6.28
N TYR A 619 -0.62 14.37 -6.00
CA TYR A 619 0.19 13.61 -6.95
C TYR A 619 -0.41 12.26 -7.35
N ALA A 620 -1.03 11.52 -6.42
CA ALA A 620 -1.74 10.28 -6.73
C ALA A 620 -2.95 10.54 -7.65
N ILE A 621 -3.71 11.61 -7.40
CA ILE A 621 -4.85 12.01 -8.24
C ILE A 621 -4.38 12.51 -9.61
N ALA A 622 -3.31 13.29 -9.67
CA ALA A 622 -2.69 13.71 -10.92
C ALA A 622 -2.20 12.51 -11.75
N ALA A 623 -1.54 11.53 -11.13
CA ALA A 623 -1.13 10.30 -11.80
C ALA A 623 -2.33 9.55 -12.40
N GLN A 624 -3.42 9.39 -11.66
CA GLN A 624 -4.63 8.75 -12.19
C GLN A 624 -5.28 9.55 -13.32
N GLN A 625 -5.26 10.89 -13.29
CA GLN A 625 -5.77 11.73 -14.38
C GLN A 625 -4.90 11.68 -15.66
N ILE A 626 -3.58 11.51 -15.50
CA ILE A 626 -2.60 11.46 -16.60
C ILE A 626 -2.55 10.08 -17.25
N VAL A 627 -2.47 9.03 -16.43
CA VAL A 627 -2.26 7.64 -16.86
C VAL A 627 -3.58 6.94 -17.16
N GLN A 628 -4.61 7.19 -16.34
CA GLN A 628 -5.95 6.61 -16.48
C GLN A 628 -5.99 5.08 -16.44
N ASN A 629 -5.14 4.48 -15.59
CA ASN A 629 -5.17 3.05 -15.33
C ASN A 629 -6.59 2.62 -14.92
N ASN A 630 -7.03 1.49 -15.47
CA ASN A 630 -8.29 0.90 -15.08
C ASN A 630 -8.15 0.29 -13.68
N LEU A 631 -8.70 0.97 -12.67
CA LEU A 631 -8.71 0.48 -11.28
C LEU A 631 -10.05 -0.20 -10.93
N ARG A 632 -10.75 -0.67 -11.97
CA ARG A 632 -11.99 -1.44 -11.92
C ARG A 632 -11.85 -2.72 -12.76
N LEU A 633 -10.67 -3.36 -12.68
CA LEU A 633 -10.38 -4.57 -13.45
C LEU A 633 -11.33 -5.70 -13.06
N ASN A 634 -11.79 -6.40 -14.08
CA ASN A 634 -12.52 -7.65 -13.99
C ASN A 634 -12.13 -8.46 -15.22
N ASN A 635 -11.15 -9.34 -15.06
CA ASN A 635 -10.45 -9.96 -16.17
C ASN A 635 -11.28 -11.13 -16.77
N PRO A 636 -11.32 -11.25 -18.11
CA PRO A 636 -11.85 -12.42 -18.78
C PRO A 636 -11.25 -13.75 -18.30
N ASN A 637 -12.07 -14.81 -18.22
CA ASN A 637 -11.57 -16.19 -18.13
C ASN A 637 -11.64 -16.82 -19.52
N ALA A 638 -10.56 -16.64 -20.29
CA ALA A 638 -10.53 -16.99 -21.71
C ALA A 638 -10.08 -18.43 -21.95
N ALA A 639 -10.72 -19.13 -22.89
CA ALA A 639 -10.44 -20.55 -23.14
C ALA A 639 -9.29 -20.79 -24.13
N THR A 640 -9.13 -19.91 -25.12
CA THR A 640 -8.05 -20.01 -26.11
C THR A 640 -7.39 -18.65 -26.40
N ILE A 641 -6.24 -18.65 -27.07
CA ILE A 641 -5.60 -17.46 -27.68
C ILE A 641 -5.33 -17.69 -29.16
N GLY A 642 -5.60 -16.68 -30.01
CA GLY A 642 -5.28 -16.69 -31.44
C GLY A 642 -6.38 -16.13 -32.36
N THR A 643 -6.07 -16.00 -33.66
CA THR A 643 -7.04 -15.60 -34.70
C THR A 643 -7.06 -16.59 -35.88
N SER A 644 -7.01 -17.89 -35.56
CA SER A 644 -6.89 -19.03 -36.49
C SER A 644 -5.56 -19.13 -37.26
N PRO A 645 -5.13 -20.32 -37.73
CA PRO A 645 -5.85 -21.59 -37.75
C PRO A 645 -5.52 -22.54 -36.58
N VAL A 646 -4.71 -22.11 -35.61
CA VAL A 646 -4.39 -22.89 -34.40
C VAL A 646 -4.76 -22.07 -33.18
N ASP A 647 -5.79 -22.53 -32.46
CA ASP A 647 -6.17 -21.99 -31.16
C ASP A 647 -5.34 -22.71 -30.09
N ILE A 648 -4.60 -21.96 -29.27
CA ILE A 648 -3.88 -22.52 -28.11
C ILE A 648 -4.83 -22.50 -26.91
N PHE A 649 -5.05 -23.66 -26.28
CA PHE A 649 -5.87 -23.76 -25.06
C PHE A 649 -5.13 -23.19 -23.85
N LEU A 650 -5.86 -22.47 -22.99
CA LEU A 650 -5.32 -21.78 -21.83
C LEU A 650 -5.77 -22.49 -20.54
N PRO A 651 -4.91 -22.64 -19.51
CA PRO A 651 -5.39 -23.00 -18.18
C PRO A 651 -6.35 -21.94 -17.63
N SER A 652 -7.30 -22.36 -16.79
CA SER A 652 -8.31 -21.47 -16.22
C SER A 652 -7.70 -20.62 -15.09
N MET A 653 -7.68 -19.30 -15.30
CA MET A 653 -7.30 -18.33 -14.25
C MET A 653 -8.43 -18.06 -13.27
N ASP A 654 -9.58 -18.72 -13.45
CA ASP A 654 -10.64 -18.77 -12.47
C ASP A 654 -11.42 -20.08 -12.55
N PRO A 655 -10.96 -21.15 -11.88
CA PRO A 655 -11.59 -22.46 -11.95
C PRO A 655 -12.99 -22.52 -11.30
N THR A 656 -13.48 -21.43 -10.71
CA THR A 656 -14.85 -21.35 -10.16
C THR A 656 -15.93 -20.93 -11.16
N ARG A 657 -15.56 -20.58 -12.41
CA ARG A 657 -16.51 -20.13 -13.43
C ARG A 657 -16.15 -20.62 -14.82
N ASP A 658 -17.17 -20.65 -15.69
CA ASP A 658 -17.01 -21.03 -17.10
C ASP A 658 -15.91 -20.22 -17.77
N GLN A 659 -15.02 -20.95 -18.44
CA GLN A 659 -13.99 -20.43 -19.31
C GLN A 659 -14.53 -20.48 -20.75
N GLY A 660 -14.39 -19.39 -21.53
CA GLY A 660 -14.99 -19.35 -22.86
C GLY A 660 -14.53 -18.19 -23.72
N GLY A 661 -14.53 -18.38 -25.04
CA GLY A 661 -14.04 -17.43 -26.04
C GLY A 661 -12.53 -17.51 -26.29
N THR A 662 -12.01 -16.55 -27.08
CA THR A 662 -10.60 -16.49 -27.50
C THR A 662 -9.97 -15.11 -27.24
N LEU A 663 -8.88 -15.05 -26.48
CA LEU A 663 -8.07 -13.82 -26.27
C LEU A 663 -7.73 -13.17 -27.63
N LEU A 664 -7.47 -11.86 -27.62
CA LEU A 664 -7.31 -10.97 -28.78
C LEU A 664 -8.59 -10.67 -29.60
N VAL A 665 -9.77 -11.19 -29.22
CA VAL A 665 -11.05 -10.85 -29.87
C VAL A 665 -11.78 -9.72 -29.12
N PRO A 666 -12.15 -8.60 -29.78
CA PRO A 666 -12.88 -7.49 -29.15
C PRO A 666 -14.26 -7.88 -28.58
N ASN A 667 -14.70 -7.15 -27.54
CA ASN A 667 -15.99 -7.29 -26.84
C ASN A 667 -16.16 -8.59 -26.03
N TYR A 668 -15.14 -8.97 -25.27
CA TYR A 668 -15.18 -10.15 -24.42
C TYR A 668 -16.18 -10.05 -23.25
N THR A 669 -16.97 -11.09 -23.01
CA THR A 669 -18.08 -11.07 -22.04
C THR A 669 -17.93 -12.04 -20.85
N TYR A 670 -16.92 -12.92 -20.85
CA TYR A 670 -16.69 -13.90 -19.78
C TYR A 670 -15.90 -13.30 -18.61
N THR A 671 -16.44 -12.26 -17.97
CA THR A 671 -15.90 -11.66 -16.73
C THR A 671 -16.54 -12.27 -15.49
N ASP A 672 -15.99 -12.04 -14.29
CA ASP A 672 -16.58 -12.52 -13.04
C ASP A 672 -17.79 -11.64 -12.67
N PRO A 673 -19.03 -12.14 -12.70
CA PRO A 673 -20.21 -11.31 -12.42
C PRO A 673 -20.31 -10.89 -10.95
N THR A 674 -19.55 -11.55 -10.06
CA THR A 674 -19.52 -11.25 -8.65
C THR A 674 -18.65 -10.02 -8.35
N ILE A 675 -17.68 -9.67 -9.21
CA ILE A 675 -16.88 -8.44 -9.07
C ILE A 675 -17.69 -7.24 -9.57
N ILE A 676 -18.09 -6.36 -8.64
CA ILE A 676 -18.91 -5.17 -8.92
C ILE A 676 -18.18 -3.90 -8.52
N TYR A 677 -18.32 -2.85 -9.35
CA TYR A 677 -17.90 -1.50 -9.04
C TYR A 677 -19.10 -0.53 -9.08
N GLY A 678 -19.21 0.33 -8.08
CA GLY A 678 -20.32 1.28 -7.95
C GLY A 678 -20.12 2.59 -8.71
N THR A 679 -21.22 3.29 -9.00
CA THR A 679 -21.20 4.73 -9.27
C THR A 679 -21.59 5.50 -8.01
N VAL A 680 -20.98 6.66 -7.79
CA VAL A 680 -21.29 7.55 -6.66
C VAL A 680 -21.71 8.90 -7.23
N PRO A 681 -22.92 9.41 -6.92
CA PRO A 681 -23.38 10.70 -7.46
C PRO A 681 -22.42 11.84 -7.11
N GLY A 682 -22.02 12.63 -8.12
CA GLY A 682 -21.07 13.73 -7.94
C GLY A 682 -19.60 13.33 -7.82
N VAL A 683 -19.27 12.04 -7.95
CA VAL A 683 -17.89 11.53 -8.00
C VAL A 683 -17.64 10.93 -9.39
N PRO A 684 -16.97 11.64 -10.32
CA PRO A 684 -16.80 11.22 -11.71
C PRO A 684 -16.12 9.85 -11.87
N TYR A 685 -15.21 9.52 -10.96
CA TYR A 685 -14.52 8.23 -10.93
C TYR A 685 -14.20 7.84 -9.49
N ASN A 686 -14.42 6.56 -9.15
CA ASN A 686 -13.98 5.97 -7.89
C ASN A 686 -13.41 4.57 -8.12
N ALA A 687 -12.34 4.24 -7.39
CA ALA A 687 -11.62 2.96 -7.44
C ALA A 687 -11.79 2.20 -6.12
N SER A 688 -12.98 2.27 -5.53
CA SER A 688 -13.26 1.85 -4.15
C SER A 688 -14.57 1.08 -4.10
N TYR A 689 -14.64 0.08 -3.21
CA TYR A 689 -15.84 -0.73 -3.03
C TYR A 689 -16.09 -1.06 -1.55
N ASN A 690 -17.27 -0.68 -1.08
CA ASN A 690 -17.73 -0.89 0.29
C ASN A 690 -18.85 -1.93 0.29
N ALA A 691 -18.79 -2.89 1.19
CA ALA A 691 -19.78 -3.95 1.25
C ALA A 691 -20.10 -4.45 2.66
N THR A 692 -21.28 -5.03 2.81
CA THR A 692 -21.60 -5.95 3.91
C THR A 692 -21.74 -7.34 3.31
N LEU A 693 -20.73 -8.17 3.54
CA LEU A 693 -20.66 -9.55 3.05
C LEU A 693 -21.36 -10.48 4.05
N TYR A 694 -21.95 -11.55 3.55
CA TYR A 694 -22.61 -12.57 4.37
C TYR A 694 -22.00 -13.93 4.12
N LYS A 695 -21.91 -14.77 5.16
CA LYS A 695 -21.33 -16.11 5.08
C LYS A 695 -22.20 -17.11 5.82
N GLN A 696 -22.54 -18.20 5.11
CA GLN A 696 -23.21 -19.35 5.69
C GLN A 696 -22.17 -20.22 6.40
N LEU A 697 -22.46 -20.58 7.65
CA LEU A 697 -21.67 -21.52 8.46
C LEU A 697 -22.28 -22.93 8.44
N SER A 698 -21.41 -23.94 8.60
CA SER A 698 -21.78 -25.35 8.73
C SER A 698 -22.66 -25.62 9.97
N PRO A 699 -23.43 -26.72 10.00
CA PRO A 699 -24.24 -27.10 11.16
C PRO A 699 -23.42 -27.21 12.46
N THR A 700 -22.25 -27.85 12.39
CA THR A 700 -21.31 -28.01 13.52
C THR A 700 -20.85 -26.66 14.06
N MET A 701 -20.45 -25.74 13.17
CA MET A 701 -19.96 -24.43 13.60
C MET A 701 -21.10 -23.56 14.19
N LYS A 702 -22.33 -23.68 13.68
CA LYS A 702 -23.51 -23.05 14.29
C LYS A 702 -23.79 -23.59 15.69
N GLU A 703 -23.67 -24.89 15.91
CA GLU A 703 -23.89 -25.51 17.22
C GLU A 703 -22.82 -25.05 18.23
N TYR A 704 -21.55 -25.03 17.82
CA TYR A 704 -20.46 -24.49 18.63
C TYR A 704 -20.68 -23.01 19.00
N LEU A 705 -21.05 -22.17 18.04
CA LEU A 705 -21.34 -20.75 18.30
C LEU A 705 -22.61 -20.53 19.13
N ARG A 706 -23.61 -21.43 19.07
CA ARG A 706 -24.78 -21.42 19.98
C ARG A 706 -24.40 -21.68 21.43
N ALA A 707 -23.45 -22.59 21.67
CA ALA A 707 -22.96 -22.84 23.02
C ALA A 707 -22.17 -21.64 23.57
N LEU A 708 -21.46 -20.89 22.71
CA LEU A 708 -20.63 -19.75 23.10
C LEU A 708 -21.40 -18.42 23.17
N PHE A 709 -22.45 -18.23 22.37
CA PHE A 709 -23.25 -17.01 22.25
C PHE A 709 -24.77 -17.30 22.24
N PRO A 710 -25.34 -17.85 23.34
CA PRO A 710 -26.71 -18.38 23.42
C PRO A 710 -27.82 -17.43 22.96
#